data_AF-A0A3D5UA64-F1
#
_entry.id   AF-A0A3D5UA64-F1
#
_cell.length_a   1.000
_cell.length_b   1.000
_cell.length_c   1.000
_cell.angle_alpha   90.00
_cell.angle_beta   90.00
_cell.angle_gamma   90.00
#
_symmetry.space_group_name_H-M   'P 1'
#
loop_
_entity.id
_entity.type
_entity.pdbx_description
1 polymer ?
#
loop_
_entity_poly.entity_id
_entity_poly.type
_entity_poly.pdbx_seq_one_letter_code
_entity_poly.pdbx_strand_id
1 'polypeptide(L)'
;MRMRRSFILVLFISLLLGSCLPTQSFRTHDLKLLRTNRWNTPVNYITMVDLKGDGRELQISAIFENNLGRVEVINQQGKVISQINSSNFRPYALKTLTDPESKDTWLFYSLNNGNILWLQAAKYTWQVPLLRETKDFAPFFRDDELMSETSYSWNAFFVPRLIEDIDGDGRLELVCTAYDGYSSNPRGLIVYDWESGRQKWFYYSPTIFTGLFFEDFDLDGKKEFLVSNSAFNNNTISIDGLDDFSGHLVILSPQGEMLHSHKVFDGLGSLIVNIADVDQDGKQDIYAVASTRGNNTNEDYILRISYEGGRLIRKQELAVPKSLKMADNDEFLQRMDSSSEYSLVLCDLVRGIVYYDEDLNEQQVCSCLNVKRIYEITDIDANGKKEIIALNNANELQVFTHDLKELARVRLPLHDQNLVGIKVINKAEGMDAAIAVMMDTSLSFYEMQHISGFLWFYRLVKAFALWLLLILLAILIYKQIYISKRKQDAITSYNLLDEGVLLVSKKGRILFANKVAITMANLHDPGNALKHLGEVLPELDETILRMRRSMSVSEHLEIIADGKPMKVSVQRSHSFPGRYFIFMYRKLADAESDTLEWAEIARRLSHHVRRHITNVILALDPLEKDCTEEAAEYLGIIKSEIEKVRVFTHAFQRFTEMHNYDLKVQDLIPSMEHALSNIKIPGNINVIRNYDLKSIHARIEPIRFEEALVNIINNATEAMPEGGTLHISIREFPRHQSSGGKLSVLLEFEDTGKGIPKKYMEDIWKPFFTTNQSGTGIGIPETRKIIDSMGGMMDIQSEEGLGTTVSIWLKGAQDE
;
A
#
# COMPACT_ATOMS: atom_id res chain seq x y z
N MET A 1 -10.21 49.25 -25.45
CA MET A 1 -9.99 49.21 -23.98
C MET A 1 -11.01 48.31 -23.25
N ARG A 2 -12.33 48.55 -23.31
CA ARG A 2 -13.38 47.82 -22.56
C ARG A 2 -13.19 46.28 -22.44
N MET A 3 -13.04 45.54 -23.55
CA MET A 3 -12.91 44.06 -23.54
C MET A 3 -11.77 43.51 -22.65
N ARG A 4 -10.69 44.27 -22.42
CA ARG A 4 -9.56 43.81 -21.60
C ARG A 4 -9.93 43.67 -20.12
N ARG A 5 -10.96 44.39 -19.64
CA ARG A 5 -11.52 44.23 -18.29
C ARG A 5 -12.43 42.99 -18.20
N SER A 6 -13.25 42.73 -19.22
CA SER A 6 -14.14 41.56 -19.25
C SER A 6 -13.40 40.23 -19.18
N PHE A 7 -12.25 40.10 -19.84
CA PHE A 7 -11.45 38.87 -19.78
C PHE A 7 -10.83 38.64 -18.38
N ILE A 8 -10.38 39.71 -17.72
CA ILE A 8 -9.89 39.64 -16.33
C ILE A 8 -11.05 39.28 -15.38
N LEU A 9 -12.24 39.85 -15.58
CA LEU A 9 -13.43 39.55 -14.78
C LEU A 9 -13.84 38.07 -14.90
N VAL A 10 -13.84 37.51 -16.11
CA VAL A 10 -14.12 36.08 -16.33
C VAL A 10 -13.05 35.19 -15.67
N LEU A 11 -11.77 35.56 -15.75
CA LEU A 11 -10.70 34.81 -15.07
C LEU A 11 -10.91 34.81 -13.54
N PHE A 12 -11.23 35.97 -12.97
CA PHE A 12 -11.52 36.14 -11.54
C PHE A 12 -12.75 35.36 -11.09
N ILE A 13 -13.82 35.35 -11.91
CA ILE A 13 -15.03 34.55 -11.66
C ILE A 13 -14.74 33.05 -11.77
N SER A 14 -13.90 32.60 -12.71
CA SER A 14 -13.50 31.18 -12.77
C SER A 14 -12.67 30.72 -11.58
N LEU A 15 -11.85 31.60 -10.98
CA LEU A 15 -11.14 31.33 -9.73
C LEU A 15 -12.13 31.23 -8.55
N LEU A 16 -13.08 32.16 -8.44
CA LEU A 16 -14.11 32.17 -7.39
C LEU A 16 -15.09 30.98 -7.49
N LEU A 17 -15.41 30.51 -8.70
CA LEU A 17 -16.23 29.32 -8.90
C LEU A 17 -15.46 28.02 -8.61
N GLY A 18 -14.14 28.01 -8.83
CA GLY A 18 -13.27 26.89 -8.44
C GLY A 18 -13.24 26.65 -6.92
N SER A 19 -13.40 27.71 -6.12
CA SER A 19 -13.53 27.63 -4.65
C SER A 19 -14.92 27.22 -4.14
N CYS A 20 -15.89 26.93 -5.02
CA CYS A 20 -17.24 26.50 -4.64
C CYS A 20 -17.49 24.98 -4.81
N LEU A 21 -16.46 24.17 -5.06
CA LEU A 21 -16.55 22.72 -4.87
C LEU A 21 -16.58 22.40 -3.36
N PRO A 22 -17.35 21.37 -2.93
CA PRO A 22 -17.41 21.00 -1.51
C PRO A 22 -16.02 20.65 -1.00
N THR A 23 -15.71 21.09 0.21
CA THR A 23 -14.36 21.12 0.78
C THR A 23 -13.75 19.73 0.88
N GLN A 24 -12.89 19.36 -0.08
CA GLN A 24 -11.85 18.38 0.17
C GLN A 24 -10.89 18.99 1.19
N SER A 25 -10.88 18.46 2.41
CA SER A 25 -9.86 18.76 3.41
C SER A 25 -8.49 18.37 2.85
N PHE A 26 -7.66 19.37 2.58
CA PHE A 26 -6.29 19.15 2.13
C PHE A 26 -5.44 18.68 3.31
N ARG A 27 -5.46 17.34 3.53
CA ARG A 27 -4.67 16.61 4.52
C ARG A 27 -3.28 17.23 4.72
N THR A 28 -2.93 17.42 5.99
CA THR A 28 -1.62 17.93 6.41
C THR A 28 -0.62 16.80 6.64
N HIS A 29 -1.09 15.56 6.87
CA HIS A 29 -0.28 14.41 7.18
C HIS A 29 -0.53 13.24 6.22
N ASP A 30 0.48 12.38 6.06
CA ASP A 30 0.37 11.05 5.45
C ASP A 30 0.65 9.97 6.51
N LEU A 31 -0.03 8.83 6.40
CA LEU A 31 0.30 7.62 7.16
C LEU A 31 1.31 6.80 6.35
N LYS A 32 2.56 6.85 6.76
CA LYS A 32 3.69 6.17 6.11
C LYS A 32 3.92 4.81 6.76
N LEU A 33 3.86 3.74 5.97
CA LEU A 33 4.22 2.41 6.43
C LEU A 33 5.72 2.38 6.78
N LEU A 34 6.05 2.12 8.05
CA LEU A 34 7.42 1.91 8.52
C LEU A 34 7.89 0.49 8.22
N ARG A 35 7.04 -0.49 8.53
CA ARG A 35 7.36 -1.92 8.50
C ARG A 35 6.07 -2.74 8.54
N THR A 36 6.09 -3.89 7.86
CA THR A 36 5.14 -4.97 8.09
C THR A 36 5.89 -6.24 8.49
N ASN A 37 5.58 -6.78 9.68
CA ASN A 37 5.93 -8.17 10.01
C ASN A 37 4.87 -9.07 9.36
N ARG A 38 5.26 -10.19 8.73
CA ARG A 38 4.34 -11.18 8.14
C ARG A 38 4.69 -12.58 8.63
N TRP A 39 3.70 -13.46 8.67
CA TRP A 39 3.86 -14.85 9.10
C TRP A 39 2.85 -15.76 8.37
N ASN A 40 3.18 -17.05 8.26
CA ASN A 40 2.44 -17.98 7.40
C ASN A 40 1.27 -18.69 8.10
N THR A 41 1.35 -18.90 9.42
CA THR A 41 0.26 -19.50 10.22
C THR A 41 -0.64 -18.38 10.76
N PRO A 42 -1.94 -18.31 10.41
CA PRO A 42 -2.83 -17.28 10.94
C PRO A 42 -2.88 -17.28 12.48
N VAL A 43 -2.78 -16.10 13.09
CA VAL A 43 -2.97 -15.91 14.54
C VAL A 43 -4.46 -15.83 14.86
N ASN A 44 -4.89 -16.53 15.91
CA ASN A 44 -6.28 -16.49 16.38
C ASN A 44 -6.54 -15.24 17.23
N TYR A 45 -5.48 -14.70 17.85
CA TYR A 45 -5.52 -13.44 18.60
C TYR A 45 -4.13 -12.78 18.54
N ILE A 46 -4.09 -11.46 18.46
CA ILE A 46 -2.87 -10.65 18.52
C ILE A 46 -3.14 -9.32 19.22
N THR A 47 -2.18 -8.86 20.02
CA THR A 47 -2.22 -7.57 20.71
C THR A 47 -0.81 -6.98 20.85
N MET A 48 -0.73 -5.68 21.14
CA MET A 48 0.48 -4.95 21.52
C MET A 48 0.35 -4.50 22.97
N VAL A 49 1.30 -4.87 23.82
CA VAL A 49 1.24 -4.62 25.28
C VAL A 49 2.64 -4.46 25.89
N ASP A 50 2.79 -3.49 26.79
CA ASP A 50 3.96 -3.37 27.66
C ASP A 50 3.93 -4.42 28.80
N LEU A 51 4.75 -5.47 28.68
CA LEU A 51 4.95 -6.50 29.71
C LEU A 51 6.12 -6.19 30.69
N LYS A 52 6.68 -4.99 30.62
CA LYS A 52 7.84 -4.56 31.42
C LYS A 52 7.51 -3.41 32.38
N GLY A 53 6.55 -2.56 32.04
CA GLY A 53 6.39 -1.24 32.65
C GLY A 53 7.46 -0.24 32.21
N ASP A 54 8.14 -0.47 31.08
CA ASP A 54 9.15 0.45 30.52
C ASP A 54 8.65 1.26 29.31
N GLY A 55 7.34 1.21 29.03
CA GLY A 55 6.65 1.86 27.91
C GLY A 55 6.82 1.15 26.57
N ARG A 56 7.62 0.07 26.49
CA ARG A 56 7.94 -0.59 25.21
C ARG A 56 7.02 -1.77 24.96
N GLU A 57 5.97 -1.51 24.18
CA GLU A 57 5.03 -2.57 23.83
C GLU A 57 5.67 -3.69 23.01
N LEU A 58 5.35 -4.93 23.39
CA LEU A 58 5.74 -6.17 22.75
C LEU A 58 4.52 -6.75 22.02
N GLN A 59 4.77 -7.46 20.91
CA GLN A 59 3.72 -8.23 20.24
C GLN A 59 3.44 -9.48 21.07
N ILE A 60 2.17 -9.75 21.37
CA ILE A 60 1.73 -11.02 21.93
C ILE A 60 0.77 -11.67 20.94
N SER A 61 0.95 -12.95 20.64
CA SER A 61 0.15 -13.65 19.63
C SER A 61 -0.22 -15.05 20.09
N ALA A 62 -1.48 -15.43 19.89
CA ALA A 62 -2.00 -16.76 20.19
C ALA A 62 -2.36 -17.49 18.90
N ILE A 63 -1.92 -18.74 18.79
CA ILE A 63 -2.05 -19.59 17.60
C ILE A 63 -2.55 -20.97 18.04
N PHE A 64 -3.53 -21.52 17.32
CA PHE A 64 -4.05 -22.87 17.49
C PHE A 64 -3.96 -23.63 16.16
N GLU A 65 -3.06 -24.61 16.10
CA GLU A 65 -2.77 -25.35 14.88
C GLU A 65 -2.54 -26.82 15.22
N ASN A 66 -3.15 -27.77 14.49
CA ASN A 66 -2.94 -29.22 14.67
C ASN A 66 -3.11 -29.71 16.14
N ASN A 67 -4.13 -29.19 16.84
CA ASN A 67 -4.40 -29.39 18.28
C ASN A 67 -3.31 -28.89 19.25
N LEU A 68 -2.33 -28.11 18.79
CA LEU A 68 -1.37 -27.41 19.64
C LEU A 68 -1.75 -25.94 19.76
N GLY A 69 -2.07 -25.51 20.98
CA GLY A 69 -2.14 -24.10 21.35
C GLY A 69 -0.76 -23.57 21.68
N ARG A 70 -0.42 -22.38 21.18
CA ARG A 70 0.79 -21.66 21.56
C ARG A 70 0.52 -20.16 21.73
N VAL A 71 1.13 -19.58 22.77
CA VAL A 71 1.17 -18.13 23.02
C VAL A 71 2.62 -17.69 22.91
N GLU A 72 2.90 -16.77 22.00
CA GLU A 72 4.22 -16.26 21.68
C GLU A 72 4.33 -14.80 22.13
N VAL A 73 5.39 -14.46 22.88
CA VAL A 73 5.80 -13.08 23.16
C VAL A 73 6.94 -12.75 22.20
N ILE A 74 6.72 -11.72 21.38
CA ILE A 74 7.54 -11.35 20.24
C ILE A 74 8.07 -9.93 20.46
N ASN A 75 9.38 -9.74 20.31
CA ASN A 75 9.99 -8.44 20.48
C ASN A 75 9.70 -7.50 19.30
N GLN A 76 10.02 -6.22 19.47
CA GLN A 76 9.81 -5.20 18.43
C GLN A 76 10.61 -5.43 17.13
N GLN A 77 11.50 -6.43 17.07
CA GLN A 77 12.21 -6.84 15.86
C GLN A 77 11.58 -8.08 15.18
N GLY A 78 10.43 -8.57 15.67
CA GLY A 78 9.74 -9.74 15.12
C GLY A 78 10.30 -11.09 15.60
N LYS A 79 11.21 -11.10 16.59
CA LYS A 79 11.79 -12.32 17.15
C LYS A 79 11.00 -12.78 18.38
N VAL A 80 10.56 -14.04 18.38
CA VAL A 80 10.01 -14.71 19.58
C VAL A 80 11.06 -14.72 20.69
N ILE A 81 10.68 -14.23 21.88
CA ILE A 81 11.53 -14.17 23.08
C ILE A 81 10.99 -15.02 24.24
N SER A 82 9.70 -15.35 24.24
CA SER A 82 9.09 -16.36 25.12
C SER A 82 7.98 -17.09 24.36
N GLN A 83 7.78 -18.36 24.68
CA GLN A 83 6.71 -19.18 24.13
C GLN A 83 6.11 -20.04 25.26
N ILE A 84 4.78 -20.14 25.27
CA ILE A 84 3.99 -21.02 26.12
C ILE A 84 3.27 -21.99 25.18
N ASN A 85 3.42 -23.29 25.39
CA ASN A 85 2.81 -24.34 24.56
C ASN A 85 1.84 -25.16 25.40
N SER A 86 0.68 -25.50 24.83
CA SER A 86 -0.38 -26.22 25.53
C SER A 86 -1.08 -27.21 24.58
N SER A 87 -0.99 -28.51 24.89
CA SER A 87 -1.48 -29.60 24.04
C SER A 87 -2.98 -29.85 24.22
N ASN A 88 -3.74 -29.88 23.13
CA ASN A 88 -5.20 -30.02 23.09
C ASN A 88 -5.98 -28.81 23.64
N PHE A 89 -5.36 -27.63 23.68
CA PHE A 89 -5.99 -26.40 24.17
C PHE A 89 -6.00 -25.29 23.13
N ARG A 90 -7.15 -24.62 23.00
CA ARG A 90 -7.29 -23.36 22.27
C ARG A 90 -6.96 -22.20 23.21
N PRO A 91 -5.91 -21.40 22.92
CA PRO A 91 -5.64 -20.17 23.65
C PRO A 91 -6.62 -19.08 23.21
N TYR A 92 -7.29 -18.47 24.18
CA TYR A 92 -8.24 -17.37 23.99
C TYR A 92 -7.91 -16.21 24.95
N ALA A 93 -8.44 -15.02 24.65
CA ALA A 93 -8.43 -13.83 25.52
C ALA A 93 -7.08 -13.55 26.20
N LEU A 94 -6.13 -12.98 25.47
CA LEU A 94 -4.92 -12.44 26.08
C LEU A 94 -5.24 -11.07 26.69
N LYS A 95 -4.89 -10.87 27.96
CA LYS A 95 -5.07 -9.61 28.69
C LYS A 95 -3.93 -9.42 29.66
N THR A 96 -3.59 -8.19 29.98
CA THR A 96 -2.69 -7.88 31.10
C THR A 96 -3.40 -7.09 32.17
N LEU A 97 -3.03 -7.35 33.42
CA LEU A 97 -3.32 -6.51 34.57
C LEU A 97 -2.01 -6.34 35.35
N THR A 98 -1.87 -5.21 36.03
CA THR A 98 -0.73 -4.92 36.90
C THR A 98 -1.14 -5.22 38.33
N ASP A 99 -0.31 -5.97 39.05
CA ASP A 99 -0.52 -6.25 40.47
C ASP A 99 -0.48 -4.92 41.27
N PRO A 100 -1.53 -4.55 42.02
CA PRO A 100 -1.59 -3.27 42.72
C PRO A 100 -0.59 -3.18 43.88
N GLU A 101 -0.11 -4.29 44.43
CA GLU A 101 0.89 -4.32 45.49
C GLU A 101 2.31 -4.41 44.93
N SER A 102 2.61 -5.44 44.13
CA SER A 102 3.97 -5.70 43.64
C SER A 102 4.38 -4.80 42.47
N LYS A 103 3.41 -4.20 41.78
CA LYS A 103 3.55 -3.47 40.51
C LYS A 103 4.08 -4.32 39.34
N ASP A 104 4.06 -5.65 39.46
CA ASP A 104 4.37 -6.55 38.35
C ASP A 104 3.22 -6.59 37.32
N THR A 105 3.54 -6.51 36.03
CA THR A 105 2.56 -6.78 34.96
C THR A 105 2.45 -8.29 34.69
N TRP A 106 1.24 -8.85 34.83
CA TRP A 106 0.94 -10.25 34.56
C TRP A 106 0.22 -10.42 33.22
N LEU A 107 0.69 -11.35 32.38
CA LEU A 107 0.03 -11.78 31.14
C LEU A 107 -0.93 -12.93 31.41
N PHE A 108 -2.22 -12.67 31.30
CA PHE A 108 -3.29 -13.66 31.39
C PHE A 108 -3.66 -14.23 30.04
N TYR A 109 -4.05 -15.51 30.03
CA TYR A 109 -4.58 -16.20 28.87
C TYR A 109 -5.52 -17.32 29.30
N SER A 110 -6.62 -17.50 28.57
CA SER A 110 -7.55 -18.61 28.75
C SER A 110 -7.14 -19.82 27.91
N LEU A 111 -7.35 -21.03 28.43
CA LEU A 111 -7.14 -22.29 27.70
C LEU A 111 -8.41 -23.14 27.74
N ASN A 112 -8.93 -23.55 26.58
CA ASN A 112 -10.16 -24.34 26.48
C ASN A 112 -9.97 -25.58 25.59
N ASN A 113 -10.49 -26.75 26.02
CA ASN A 113 -10.48 -28.02 25.27
C ASN A 113 -11.86 -28.53 24.81
N GLY A 114 -12.93 -27.76 25.03
CA GLY A 114 -14.32 -28.11 24.72
C GLY A 114 -15.15 -28.62 25.91
N ASN A 115 -14.48 -29.03 27.01
CA ASN A 115 -15.11 -29.60 28.22
C ASN A 115 -14.69 -28.90 29.52
N ILE A 116 -13.52 -28.26 29.56
CA ILE A 116 -12.99 -27.58 30.74
C ILE A 116 -12.26 -26.32 30.26
N LEU A 117 -12.41 -25.23 31.02
CA LEU A 117 -11.81 -23.92 30.78
C LEU A 117 -10.88 -23.55 31.95
N TRP A 118 -9.62 -23.22 31.63
CA TRP A 118 -8.63 -22.73 32.58
C TRP A 118 -8.35 -21.26 32.32
N LEU A 119 -8.05 -20.53 33.39
CA LEU A 119 -7.30 -19.27 33.34
C LEU A 119 -5.87 -19.55 33.84
N GLN A 120 -4.88 -19.00 33.14
CA GLN A 120 -3.48 -18.98 33.58
C GLN A 120 -2.93 -17.56 33.46
N ALA A 121 -1.94 -17.24 34.30
CA ALA A 121 -1.18 -16.00 34.23
C ALA A 121 0.32 -16.27 34.17
N ALA A 122 1.08 -15.40 33.50
CA ALA A 122 2.53 -15.46 33.39
C ALA A 122 3.16 -14.09 33.64
N LYS A 123 4.09 -14.03 34.60
CA LYS A 123 4.93 -12.86 34.89
C LYS A 123 6.33 -13.08 34.33
N TYR A 124 6.98 -12.00 33.89
CA TYR A 124 8.32 -12.04 33.29
C TYR A 124 9.34 -11.26 34.11
N THR A 125 10.47 -11.88 34.43
CA THR A 125 11.61 -11.20 35.08
C THR A 125 12.69 -10.97 34.03
N TRP A 126 12.87 -9.71 33.65
CA TRP A 126 13.59 -9.24 32.46
C TRP A 126 15.13 -9.27 32.55
N GLN A 127 15.68 -10.37 33.06
CA GLN A 127 17.10 -10.67 33.13
C GLN A 127 17.56 -11.59 31.97
N VAL A 128 18.83 -12.02 31.99
CA VAL A 128 19.39 -12.97 31.01
C VAL A 128 19.91 -14.21 31.75
N PRO A 129 19.39 -15.43 31.49
CA PRO A 129 18.25 -15.74 30.64
C PRO A 129 16.93 -15.19 31.20
N LEU A 130 15.98 -14.88 30.30
CA LEU A 130 14.63 -14.41 30.67
C LEU A 130 13.94 -15.46 31.55
N LEU A 131 13.50 -15.07 32.75
CA LEU A 131 12.69 -15.94 33.60
C LEU A 131 11.20 -15.65 33.42
N ARG A 132 10.40 -16.69 33.65
CA ARG A 132 8.94 -16.63 33.64
C ARG A 132 8.40 -17.37 34.86
N GLU A 133 7.62 -16.66 35.66
CA GLU A 133 6.78 -17.22 36.71
C GLU A 133 5.38 -17.48 36.12
N THR A 134 4.71 -18.56 36.54
CA THR A 134 3.36 -18.91 36.05
C THR A 134 2.42 -19.21 37.21
N LYS A 135 1.19 -18.74 37.11
CA LYS A 135 0.14 -18.90 38.12
C LYS A 135 -1.09 -19.56 37.49
N ASP A 136 -1.56 -20.63 38.13
CA ASP A 136 -2.72 -21.40 37.72
C ASP A 136 -3.94 -21.02 38.57
N PHE A 137 -5.10 -20.93 37.94
CA PHE A 137 -6.38 -20.68 38.60
C PHE A 137 -7.27 -21.93 38.55
N ALA A 138 -8.22 -22.03 39.47
CA ALA A 138 -9.13 -23.17 39.54
C ALA A 138 -9.90 -23.35 38.22
N PRO A 139 -9.88 -24.55 37.59
CA PRO A 139 -10.54 -24.77 36.31
C PRO A 139 -12.07 -24.76 36.46
N PHE A 140 -12.74 -24.17 35.48
CA PHE A 140 -14.18 -24.26 35.33
C PHE A 140 -14.54 -25.48 34.48
N PHE A 141 -15.39 -26.36 35.01
CA PHE A 141 -15.85 -27.57 34.34
C PHE A 141 -17.16 -27.31 33.64
N ARG A 142 -17.25 -27.66 32.36
CA ARG A 142 -18.50 -27.58 31.58
C ARG A 142 -19.48 -28.65 32.05
N ASP A 143 -20.74 -28.26 32.19
CA ASP A 143 -21.85 -29.09 32.67
C ASP A 143 -23.19 -28.81 31.95
N ASP A 144 -23.17 -28.15 30.77
CA ASP A 144 -24.37 -27.81 30.01
C ASP A 144 -24.91 -28.96 29.13
N GLU A 145 -26.22 -28.94 28.83
CA GLU A 145 -26.87 -29.96 28.00
C GLU A 145 -26.28 -30.05 26.58
N LEU A 146 -25.68 -28.96 26.10
CA LEU A 146 -24.97 -28.90 24.82
C LEU A 146 -23.66 -29.70 24.80
N MET A 147 -23.23 -30.35 25.89
CA MET A 147 -22.01 -31.19 25.90
C MET A 147 -22.10 -32.38 24.93
N SER A 148 -23.29 -32.91 24.68
CA SER A 148 -23.52 -33.98 23.69
C SER A 148 -23.67 -33.47 22.25
N GLU A 149 -23.82 -32.16 22.03
CA GLU A 149 -24.12 -31.59 20.72
C GLU A 149 -22.86 -31.41 19.87
N THR A 150 -22.56 -32.42 19.03
CA THR A 150 -21.42 -32.41 18.09
C THR A 150 -21.47 -31.28 17.06
N SER A 151 -22.63 -30.62 16.92
CA SER A 151 -22.85 -29.46 16.07
C SER A 151 -22.26 -28.16 16.65
N TYR A 152 -21.98 -28.13 17.96
CA TYR A 152 -21.59 -26.94 18.71
C TYR A 152 -20.15 -27.04 19.24
N SER A 153 -19.36 -26.00 18.99
CA SER A 153 -18.00 -25.85 19.51
C SER A 153 -18.02 -24.85 20.66
N TRP A 154 -17.95 -25.33 21.90
CA TRP A 154 -17.77 -24.50 23.10
C TRP A 154 -16.45 -23.74 22.96
N ASN A 155 -16.53 -22.41 22.82
CA ASN A 155 -15.40 -21.52 22.57
C ASN A 155 -15.24 -20.53 23.72
N ALA A 156 -15.62 -20.96 24.93
CA ALA A 156 -15.66 -20.14 26.11
C ALA A 156 -14.27 -19.65 26.56
N PHE A 157 -14.25 -18.48 27.19
CA PHE A 157 -13.03 -17.91 27.78
C PHE A 157 -13.34 -16.94 28.94
N PHE A 158 -12.32 -16.72 29.78
CA PHE A 158 -12.31 -15.68 30.80
C PHE A 158 -11.54 -14.46 30.32
N VAL A 159 -12.07 -13.27 30.61
CA VAL A 159 -11.42 -11.98 30.39
C VAL A 159 -11.20 -11.30 31.75
N PRO A 160 -9.98 -11.26 32.28
CA PRO A 160 -9.64 -10.49 33.47
C PRO A 160 -9.96 -9.02 33.31
N ARG A 161 -10.50 -8.40 34.37
CA ARG A 161 -10.89 -6.98 34.39
C ARG A 161 -10.07 -6.16 35.37
N LEU A 162 -9.92 -6.62 36.61
CA LEU A 162 -9.17 -5.92 37.66
C LEU A 162 -8.55 -6.90 38.68
N ILE A 163 -7.57 -6.39 39.42
CA ILE A 163 -7.01 -7.01 40.63
C ILE A 163 -7.13 -5.97 41.75
N GLU A 164 -7.93 -6.25 42.78
CA GLU A 164 -8.24 -5.34 43.89
C GLU A 164 -8.72 -6.16 45.09
N ASP A 165 -8.58 -5.65 46.32
CA ASP A 165 -9.24 -6.22 47.51
C ASP A 165 -10.73 -5.83 47.44
N ILE A 166 -11.62 -6.80 47.18
CA ILE A 166 -13.03 -6.49 46.94
C ILE A 166 -13.91 -6.66 48.19
N ASP A 167 -13.58 -7.58 49.09
CA ASP A 167 -14.37 -7.82 50.32
C ASP A 167 -13.75 -7.24 51.61
N GLY A 168 -12.60 -6.57 51.50
CA GLY A 168 -11.98 -5.79 52.57
C GLY A 168 -11.21 -6.63 53.59
N ASP A 169 -10.80 -7.86 53.22
CA ASP A 169 -10.11 -8.78 54.12
C ASP A 169 -8.58 -8.59 54.16
N GLY A 170 -8.03 -7.72 53.31
CA GLY A 170 -6.61 -7.44 53.18
C GLY A 170 -5.88 -8.38 52.20
N ARG A 171 -6.62 -9.07 51.34
CA ARG A 171 -6.12 -9.87 50.20
C ARG A 171 -6.64 -9.28 48.90
N LEU A 172 -5.95 -9.58 47.80
CA LEU A 172 -6.41 -9.22 46.46
C LEU A 172 -7.30 -10.33 45.88
N GLU A 173 -8.29 -9.92 45.11
CA GLU A 173 -9.07 -10.77 44.20
C GLU A 173 -8.70 -10.52 42.75
N LEU A 174 -8.80 -11.56 41.92
CA LEU A 174 -8.80 -11.46 40.48
C LEU A 174 -10.25 -11.58 39.95
N VAL A 175 -10.77 -10.49 39.41
CA VAL A 175 -12.14 -10.41 38.89
C VAL A 175 -12.12 -10.58 37.37
N CYS A 176 -12.87 -11.56 36.84
CA CYS A 176 -12.92 -11.90 35.42
C CYS A 176 -14.36 -11.99 34.90
N THR A 177 -14.67 -11.27 33.80
CA THR A 177 -15.91 -11.55 33.05
C THR A 177 -15.75 -12.83 32.25
N ALA A 178 -16.76 -13.70 32.29
CA ALA A 178 -16.78 -15.00 31.65
C ALA A 178 -17.70 -14.98 30.41
N TYR A 179 -17.23 -15.58 29.31
CA TYR A 179 -17.80 -15.42 27.97
C TYR A 179 -18.00 -16.78 27.29
N ASP A 180 -19.17 -17.02 26.70
CA ASP A 180 -19.34 -17.89 25.54
C ASP A 180 -20.35 -17.27 24.56
N GLY A 181 -20.10 -17.43 23.25
CA GLY A 181 -20.88 -16.79 22.19
C GLY A 181 -22.26 -17.39 21.91
N TYR A 182 -22.63 -18.53 22.51
CA TYR A 182 -23.88 -19.25 22.23
C TYR A 182 -24.52 -19.86 23.48
N SER A 183 -23.76 -20.57 24.31
CA SER A 183 -24.27 -21.09 25.59
C SER A 183 -24.27 -19.98 26.66
N SER A 184 -25.13 -20.11 27.67
CA SER A 184 -25.00 -19.36 28.93
C SER A 184 -23.92 -19.93 29.85
N ASN A 185 -23.28 -21.04 29.46
CA ASN A 185 -22.17 -21.66 30.19
C ASN A 185 -20.83 -21.31 29.52
N PRO A 186 -19.89 -20.61 30.19
CA PRO A 186 -19.95 -19.93 31.48
C PRO A 186 -20.08 -18.41 31.26
N ARG A 187 -21.28 -17.89 31.00
CA ARG A 187 -21.52 -16.44 30.91
C ARG A 187 -21.69 -15.86 32.32
N GLY A 188 -21.05 -14.73 32.59
CA GLY A 188 -21.23 -14.00 33.85
C GLY A 188 -19.94 -13.44 34.42
N LEU A 189 -19.77 -13.55 35.74
CA LEU A 189 -18.67 -12.97 36.51
C LEU A 189 -18.07 -14.00 37.46
N ILE A 190 -16.78 -14.29 37.34
CA ILE A 190 -16.03 -15.19 38.23
C ILE A 190 -14.99 -14.40 39.02
N VAL A 191 -14.83 -14.74 40.30
CA VAL A 191 -13.82 -14.15 41.18
C VAL A 191 -12.94 -15.23 41.78
N TYR A 192 -11.63 -15.01 41.73
CA TYR A 192 -10.62 -15.85 42.36
C TYR A 192 -9.88 -15.10 43.46
N ASP A 193 -9.59 -15.76 44.58
CA ASP A 193 -8.56 -15.33 45.54
C ASP A 193 -7.21 -15.25 44.80
N TRP A 194 -6.59 -14.06 44.76
CA TRP A 194 -5.41 -13.81 43.94
C TRP A 194 -4.22 -14.64 44.39
N GLU A 195 -4.02 -14.83 45.69
CA GLU A 195 -2.87 -15.53 46.27
C GLU A 195 -2.85 -17.01 45.84
N SER A 196 -3.93 -17.74 46.10
CA SER A 196 -4.07 -19.19 45.97
C SER A 196 -4.70 -19.67 44.67
N GLY A 197 -5.26 -18.77 43.86
CA GLY A 197 -5.91 -19.07 42.59
C GLY A 197 -7.26 -19.81 42.71
N ARG A 198 -7.82 -19.91 43.91
CA ARG A 198 -9.11 -20.57 44.17
C ARG A 198 -10.27 -19.67 43.81
N GLN A 199 -11.30 -20.21 43.17
CA GLN A 199 -12.56 -19.50 42.95
C GLN A 199 -13.20 -19.15 44.32
N LYS A 200 -13.43 -17.86 44.60
CA LYS A 200 -14.24 -17.39 45.74
C LYS A 200 -15.73 -17.60 45.40
N TRP A 201 -16.19 -17.09 44.26
CA TRP A 201 -17.58 -17.22 43.80
C TRP A 201 -17.74 -17.09 42.26
N PHE A 202 -18.93 -17.40 41.76
CA PHE A 202 -19.34 -17.24 40.35
C PHE A 202 -20.79 -16.74 40.30
N TYR A 203 -21.02 -15.59 39.66
CA TYR A 203 -22.36 -15.10 39.31
C TYR A 203 -22.69 -15.48 37.87
N TYR A 204 -23.74 -16.27 37.67
CA TYR A 204 -24.18 -16.73 36.36
C TYR A 204 -25.12 -15.73 35.69
N SER A 205 -24.92 -15.49 34.38
CA SER A 205 -25.79 -14.63 33.58
C SER A 205 -26.22 -15.34 32.30
N PRO A 206 -27.46 -15.17 31.81
CA PRO A 206 -27.83 -15.61 30.47
C PRO A 206 -27.18 -14.75 29.37
N THR A 207 -26.65 -13.57 29.73
CA THR A 207 -26.07 -12.56 28.83
C THR A 207 -24.58 -12.39 29.03
N ILE A 208 -23.89 -11.88 28.02
CA ILE A 208 -22.45 -11.61 28.10
C ILE A 208 -22.24 -10.24 28.75
N PHE A 209 -21.46 -10.16 29.83
CA PHE A 209 -21.10 -8.87 30.43
C PHE A 209 -20.00 -8.16 29.60
N THR A 210 -20.29 -6.93 29.20
CA THR A 210 -19.45 -6.08 28.34
C THR A 210 -18.65 -5.07 29.15
N GLY A 211 -19.34 -4.18 29.88
CA GLY A 211 -18.73 -3.28 30.85
C GLY A 211 -18.63 -3.91 32.24
N LEU A 212 -17.58 -3.56 32.98
CA LEU A 212 -17.44 -3.84 34.42
C LEU A 212 -16.64 -2.71 35.07
N PHE A 213 -17.18 -2.15 36.15
CA PHE A 213 -16.55 -1.17 37.03
C PHE A 213 -16.79 -1.56 38.49
N PHE A 214 -15.92 -1.15 39.40
CA PHE A 214 -15.99 -1.48 40.83
C PHE A 214 -15.67 -0.24 41.66
N GLU A 215 -16.69 0.50 42.06
CA GLU A 215 -16.58 1.78 42.78
C GLU A 215 -17.73 1.96 43.78
N ASP A 216 -17.61 2.93 44.69
CA ASP A 216 -18.66 3.33 45.63
C ASP A 216 -19.65 4.24 44.91
N PHE A 217 -20.78 3.68 44.47
CA PHE A 217 -21.67 4.37 43.53
C PHE A 217 -22.75 5.23 44.23
N ASP A 218 -23.11 4.95 45.49
CA ASP A 218 -24.04 5.79 46.27
C ASP A 218 -23.47 6.45 47.55
N LEU A 219 -22.14 6.38 47.72
CA LEU A 219 -21.33 7.01 48.78
C LEU A 219 -21.64 6.46 50.18
N ASP A 220 -21.84 5.14 50.24
CA ASP A 220 -22.09 4.34 51.44
C ASP A 220 -20.78 4.00 52.20
N GLY A 221 -19.64 4.00 51.51
CA GLY A 221 -18.34 3.54 52.03
C GLY A 221 -17.98 2.09 51.66
N LYS A 222 -18.79 1.43 50.82
CA LYS A 222 -18.50 0.14 50.17
C LYS A 222 -18.47 0.35 48.65
N LYS A 223 -17.90 -0.62 47.93
CA LYS A 223 -17.88 -0.63 46.45
C LYS A 223 -18.85 -1.68 45.91
N GLU A 224 -19.49 -1.37 44.79
CA GLU A 224 -20.35 -2.31 44.04
C GLU A 224 -19.78 -2.57 42.64
N PHE A 225 -20.06 -3.76 42.08
CA PHE A 225 -19.84 -4.02 40.67
C PHE A 225 -20.99 -3.46 39.83
N LEU A 226 -20.72 -2.42 39.04
CA LEU A 226 -21.56 -2.03 37.92
C LEU A 226 -21.17 -2.86 36.69
N VAL A 227 -22.10 -3.67 36.18
CA VAL A 227 -21.93 -4.39 34.91
C VAL A 227 -23.03 -4.05 33.90
N SER A 228 -22.64 -3.98 32.63
CA SER A 228 -23.56 -3.89 31.48
C SER A 228 -23.45 -5.15 30.62
N ASN A 229 -24.45 -5.43 29.79
CA ASN A 229 -24.51 -6.67 29.02
C ASN A 229 -24.70 -6.51 27.50
N SER A 230 -24.51 -7.61 26.78
CA SER A 230 -25.06 -7.84 25.44
C SER A 230 -25.99 -9.05 25.47
N ALA A 231 -27.17 -8.86 24.87
CA ALA A 231 -28.22 -9.85 24.75
C ALA A 231 -28.24 -10.36 23.31
N PHE A 232 -27.91 -11.64 23.11
CA PHE A 232 -27.71 -12.22 21.78
C PHE A 232 -28.92 -12.99 21.24
N ASN A 233 -29.96 -13.15 22.06
CA ASN A 233 -31.19 -13.90 21.78
C ASN A 233 -30.91 -15.29 21.17
N ASN A 234 -29.92 -15.98 21.74
CA ASN A 234 -29.44 -17.28 21.28
C ASN A 234 -29.57 -18.41 22.31
N ASN A 235 -29.92 -18.08 23.56
CA ASN A 235 -30.44 -19.04 24.53
C ASN A 235 -31.75 -18.53 25.17
N THR A 236 -32.47 -19.41 25.87
CA THR A 236 -33.77 -19.12 26.51
C THR A 236 -33.69 -19.19 28.05
N ILE A 237 -32.49 -19.07 28.62
CA ILE A 237 -32.29 -19.17 30.07
C ILE A 237 -32.54 -17.79 30.70
N SER A 238 -33.09 -17.80 31.91
CA SER A 238 -33.27 -16.61 32.74
C SER A 238 -32.75 -16.88 34.13
N ILE A 239 -32.01 -15.92 34.69
CA ILE A 239 -31.36 -15.99 36.00
C ILE A 239 -31.57 -14.62 36.65
N ASP A 240 -32.08 -14.59 37.88
CA ASP A 240 -32.34 -13.37 38.67
C ASP A 240 -33.11 -12.25 37.94
N GLY A 241 -33.99 -12.63 37.00
CA GLY A 241 -34.80 -11.72 36.19
C GLY A 241 -34.08 -11.16 34.94
N LEU A 242 -32.80 -11.50 34.73
CA LEU A 242 -32.09 -11.28 33.47
C LEU A 242 -32.51 -12.34 32.44
N ASP A 243 -32.44 -12.02 31.16
CA ASP A 243 -32.68 -12.92 30.02
C ASP A 243 -31.73 -12.58 28.87
N ASP A 244 -31.51 -13.50 27.91
CA ASP A 244 -30.68 -13.25 26.72
C ASP A 244 -31.38 -12.42 25.63
N PHE A 245 -32.54 -11.82 25.91
CA PHE A 245 -33.28 -10.96 24.99
C PHE A 245 -33.12 -9.46 25.31
N SER A 246 -32.71 -9.09 26.53
CA SER A 246 -32.87 -7.73 27.03
C SER A 246 -31.60 -7.11 27.62
N GLY A 247 -31.37 -5.84 27.27
CA GLY A 247 -30.25 -5.04 27.78
C GLY A 247 -30.48 -4.58 29.21
N HIS A 248 -29.51 -4.80 30.10
CA HIS A 248 -29.58 -4.51 31.51
C HIS A 248 -28.29 -3.84 32.02
N LEU A 249 -28.45 -2.85 32.91
CA LEU A 249 -27.43 -2.52 33.90
C LEU A 249 -27.72 -3.34 35.17
N VAL A 250 -26.68 -3.89 35.79
CA VAL A 250 -26.79 -4.69 37.01
C VAL A 250 -25.76 -4.19 38.03
N ILE A 251 -26.18 -4.10 39.28
CA ILE A 251 -25.35 -3.77 40.44
C ILE A 251 -25.23 -5.05 41.30
N LEU A 252 -24.01 -5.54 41.50
CA LEU A 252 -23.70 -6.69 42.35
C LEU A 252 -22.87 -6.27 43.56
N SER A 253 -23.07 -6.93 44.71
CA SER A 253 -22.19 -6.79 45.88
C SER A 253 -20.81 -7.42 45.61
N PRO A 254 -19.78 -7.12 46.43
CA PRO A 254 -18.49 -7.81 46.34
C PRO A 254 -18.54 -9.32 46.58
N GLN A 255 -19.64 -9.82 47.15
CA GLN A 255 -19.90 -11.25 47.39
C GLN A 255 -20.68 -11.90 46.22
N GLY A 256 -21.01 -11.14 45.17
CA GLY A 256 -21.71 -11.63 43.99
C GLY A 256 -23.24 -11.67 44.12
N GLU A 257 -23.83 -11.00 45.12
CA GLU A 257 -25.30 -10.91 45.26
C GLU A 257 -25.86 -9.77 44.41
N MET A 258 -26.95 -9.99 43.66
CA MET A 258 -27.57 -8.91 42.87
C MET A 258 -28.33 -7.94 43.76
N LEU A 259 -27.80 -6.72 43.90
CA LEU A 259 -28.40 -5.62 44.67
C LEU A 259 -29.49 -4.90 43.88
N HIS A 260 -29.26 -4.69 42.58
CA HIS A 260 -30.21 -4.00 41.71
C HIS A 260 -30.01 -4.37 40.23
N SER A 261 -31.09 -4.33 39.45
CA SER A 261 -31.01 -4.39 37.99
C SER A 261 -31.98 -3.39 37.34
N HIS A 262 -31.55 -2.76 36.27
CA HIS A 262 -32.33 -1.80 35.49
C HIS A 262 -32.32 -2.21 34.01
N LYS A 263 -33.49 -2.62 33.51
CA LYS A 263 -33.67 -2.98 32.10
C LYS A 263 -33.71 -1.72 31.23
N VAL A 264 -32.80 -1.65 30.28
CA VAL A 264 -32.62 -0.51 29.36
C VAL A 264 -33.36 -0.71 28.05
N PHE A 265 -33.31 -1.91 27.46
CA PHE A 265 -33.93 -2.20 26.16
C PHE A 265 -34.38 -3.65 26.03
N ASP A 266 -35.29 -3.88 25.08
CA ASP A 266 -35.77 -5.20 24.67
C ASP A 266 -35.37 -5.49 23.21
N GLY A 267 -34.78 -6.67 22.97
CA GLY A 267 -34.31 -7.14 21.67
C GLY A 267 -32.79 -7.31 21.58
N LEU A 268 -32.34 -8.12 20.61
CA LEU A 268 -30.93 -8.36 20.27
C LEU A 268 -30.12 -7.04 20.26
N GLY A 269 -29.10 -6.92 21.12
CA GLY A 269 -28.39 -5.65 21.27
C GLY A 269 -27.23 -5.69 22.25
N SER A 270 -26.62 -4.53 22.44
CA SER A 270 -25.49 -4.33 23.36
C SER A 270 -25.65 -3.03 24.13
N LEU A 271 -25.32 -3.09 25.41
CA LEU A 271 -25.16 -1.95 26.30
C LEU A 271 -23.68 -1.79 26.62
N ILE A 272 -23.08 -0.69 26.18
CA ILE A 272 -21.75 -0.26 26.63
C ILE A 272 -21.92 0.84 27.67
N VAL A 273 -21.04 0.88 28.66
CA VAL A 273 -21.14 1.81 29.79
C VAL A 273 -19.75 2.36 30.12
N ASN A 274 -19.69 3.66 30.41
CA ASN A 274 -18.51 4.34 30.96
C ASN A 274 -18.97 5.13 32.19
N ILE A 275 -18.05 5.40 33.12
CA ILE A 275 -18.32 6.18 34.33
C ILE A 275 -17.36 7.36 34.39
N ALA A 276 -17.82 8.48 34.97
CA ALA A 276 -16.97 9.61 35.29
C ALA A 276 -17.55 10.41 36.47
N ASP A 277 -16.65 10.93 37.31
CA ASP A 277 -16.93 12.08 38.16
C ASP A 277 -16.77 13.35 37.29
N VAL A 278 -17.89 13.99 36.98
CA VAL A 278 -17.99 15.08 35.99
C VAL A 278 -17.93 16.44 36.68
N ASP A 279 -18.78 16.65 37.68
CA ASP A 279 -18.89 17.90 38.44
C ASP A 279 -17.91 17.98 39.65
N GLN A 280 -17.12 16.93 39.88
CA GLN A 280 -16.07 16.85 40.90
C GLN A 280 -16.64 16.85 42.34
N ASP A 281 -17.83 16.27 42.51
CA ASP A 281 -18.43 16.02 43.84
C ASP A 281 -17.94 14.70 44.49
N GLY A 282 -17.26 13.85 43.70
CA GLY A 282 -16.73 12.54 44.10
C GLY A 282 -17.61 11.35 43.68
N LYS A 283 -18.81 11.58 43.15
CA LYS A 283 -19.74 10.56 42.71
C LYS A 283 -19.55 10.21 41.24
N GLN A 284 -19.69 8.93 40.92
CA GLN A 284 -19.62 8.45 39.54
C GLN A 284 -20.97 8.57 38.83
N ASP A 285 -21.06 9.43 37.83
CA ASP A 285 -22.15 9.44 36.85
C ASP A 285 -21.95 8.29 35.85
N ILE A 286 -23.03 7.57 35.54
CA ILE A 286 -23.04 6.38 34.70
C ILE A 286 -23.61 6.74 33.33
N TYR A 287 -22.75 6.77 32.32
CA TYR A 287 -23.13 6.98 30.92
C TYR A 287 -23.30 5.63 30.23
N ALA A 288 -24.49 5.34 29.73
CA ALA A 288 -24.81 4.07 29.08
C ALA A 288 -25.33 4.29 27.66
N VAL A 289 -24.74 3.59 26.69
CA VAL A 289 -25.08 3.66 25.26
C VAL A 289 -25.67 2.33 24.83
N ALA A 290 -26.94 2.34 24.46
CA ALA A 290 -27.73 1.19 24.05
C ALA A 290 -27.86 1.14 22.52
N SER A 291 -27.34 0.08 21.90
CA SER A 291 -27.56 -0.18 20.47
C SER A 291 -28.20 -1.53 20.21
N THR A 292 -29.30 -1.53 19.45
CA THR A 292 -30.19 -2.69 19.25
C THR A 292 -30.41 -2.99 17.77
N ARG A 293 -30.60 -4.27 17.44
CA ARG A 293 -30.65 -4.80 16.07
C ARG A 293 -31.97 -5.51 15.78
N GLY A 294 -32.34 -5.51 14.50
CA GLY A 294 -33.42 -6.35 13.97
C GLY A 294 -34.84 -5.85 14.22
N ASN A 295 -35.07 -5.00 15.22
CA ASN A 295 -36.35 -4.32 15.42
C ASN A 295 -36.28 -2.84 14.99
N ASN A 296 -37.16 -2.45 14.06
CA ASN A 296 -37.26 -1.09 13.54
C ASN A 296 -38.25 -0.19 14.32
N THR A 297 -38.92 -0.69 15.37
CA THR A 297 -39.91 0.10 16.14
C THR A 297 -39.33 0.88 17.30
N ASN A 298 -38.13 0.49 17.77
CA ASN A 298 -37.49 1.08 18.94
C ASN A 298 -36.34 1.98 18.46
N GLU A 299 -36.09 3.10 19.12
CA GLU A 299 -34.90 3.91 18.87
C GLU A 299 -33.68 3.28 19.58
N ASP A 300 -32.47 3.76 19.30
CA ASP A 300 -31.30 3.49 20.15
C ASP A 300 -31.17 4.65 21.15
N TYR A 301 -30.44 4.48 22.26
CA TYR A 301 -30.46 5.46 23.36
C TYR A 301 -29.09 5.72 23.98
N ILE A 302 -28.86 6.98 24.37
CA ILE A 302 -27.80 7.38 25.28
C ILE A 302 -28.47 7.82 26.59
N LEU A 303 -28.02 7.28 27.72
CA LEU A 303 -28.56 7.56 29.05
C LEU A 303 -27.46 8.09 29.98
N ARG A 304 -27.80 9.09 30.79
CA ARG A 304 -27.02 9.49 31.99
C ARG A 304 -27.82 9.07 33.22
N ILE A 305 -27.19 8.27 34.08
CA ILE A 305 -27.81 7.55 35.20
C ILE A 305 -26.90 7.72 36.42
N SER A 306 -27.46 7.83 37.62
CA SER A 306 -26.68 7.69 38.85
C SER A 306 -27.23 6.57 39.72
N TYR A 307 -26.42 6.04 40.63
CA TYR A 307 -26.92 5.18 41.72
C TYR A 307 -27.25 6.04 42.95
N GLU A 308 -28.48 5.99 43.45
CA GLU A 308 -28.86 6.75 44.65
C GLU A 308 -29.85 5.95 45.51
N GLY A 309 -29.50 5.65 46.76
CA GLY A 309 -30.36 4.93 47.69
C GLY A 309 -30.67 3.50 47.23
N GLY A 310 -29.64 2.78 46.77
CA GLY A 310 -29.76 1.41 46.29
C GLY A 310 -30.48 1.24 44.94
N ARG A 311 -30.64 2.31 44.13
CA ARG A 311 -31.38 2.27 42.85
C ARG A 311 -30.68 3.07 41.75
N LEU A 312 -30.78 2.58 40.51
CA LEU A 312 -30.36 3.33 39.33
C LEU A 312 -31.44 4.34 38.94
N ILE A 313 -31.08 5.63 38.96
CA ILE A 313 -31.96 6.76 38.66
C ILE A 313 -31.50 7.40 37.35
N ARG A 314 -32.36 7.33 36.32
CA ARG A 314 -32.16 7.99 35.02
C ARG A 314 -32.25 9.50 35.20
N LYS A 315 -31.13 10.21 35.06
CA LYS A 315 -31.03 11.68 35.09
C LYS A 315 -31.41 12.27 33.74
N GLN A 316 -30.91 11.68 32.65
CA GLN A 316 -31.13 12.15 31.28
C GLN A 316 -31.20 11.00 30.27
N GLU A 317 -31.86 11.25 29.14
CA GLU A 317 -32.07 10.32 28.04
C GLU A 317 -32.09 11.07 26.72
N LEU A 318 -31.30 10.58 25.75
CA LEU A 318 -31.33 11.01 24.36
C LEU A 318 -31.64 9.80 23.48
N ALA A 319 -32.76 9.85 22.77
CA ALA A 319 -33.04 8.94 21.67
C ALA A 319 -32.14 9.28 20.47
N VAL A 320 -31.49 8.27 19.91
CA VAL A 320 -30.55 8.40 18.77
C VAL A 320 -30.93 7.45 17.63
N PRO A 321 -30.60 7.81 16.37
CA PRO A 321 -30.96 6.98 15.22
C PRO A 321 -30.30 5.59 15.25
N LYS A 322 -31.00 4.59 14.70
CA LYS A 322 -30.54 3.21 14.45
C LYS A 322 -29.32 3.07 13.51
N SER A 323 -28.66 4.17 13.15
CA SER A 323 -27.37 4.22 12.48
C SER A 323 -26.18 4.21 13.45
N LEU A 324 -26.39 4.47 14.75
CA LEU A 324 -25.41 4.15 15.79
C LEU A 324 -25.15 2.63 15.82
N LYS A 325 -23.93 2.21 16.18
CA LYS A 325 -23.49 0.84 15.96
C LYS A 325 -22.99 0.15 17.23
N MET A 326 -23.46 -1.09 17.39
CA MET A 326 -22.93 -2.09 18.33
C MET A 326 -21.38 -2.17 18.31
N ALA A 327 -20.77 -1.87 19.47
CA ALA A 327 -19.31 -1.86 19.73
C ALA A 327 -18.51 -0.77 18.98
N ASP A 328 -18.87 0.49 19.18
CA ASP A 328 -18.21 1.66 18.61
C ASP A 328 -16.83 1.97 19.20
N ASN A 329 -16.72 2.11 20.52
CA ASN A 329 -15.46 2.16 21.29
C ASN A 329 -15.75 1.68 22.72
N ASP A 330 -14.76 1.10 23.41
CA ASP A 330 -14.88 0.75 24.83
C ASP A 330 -14.71 2.00 25.72
N GLU A 331 -13.95 3.01 25.26
CA GLU A 331 -13.76 4.33 25.89
C GLU A 331 -14.45 5.43 25.06
N PHE A 332 -15.79 5.48 25.07
CA PHE A 332 -16.53 6.51 24.32
C PHE A 332 -16.63 7.85 25.09
N LEU A 333 -16.60 7.83 26.42
CA LEU A 333 -16.63 9.01 27.29
C LEU A 333 -15.22 9.41 27.72
N GLN A 334 -14.73 10.58 27.29
CA GLN A 334 -13.39 11.03 27.64
C GLN A 334 -13.15 12.54 27.45
N ARG A 335 -12.11 13.06 28.10
CA ARG A 335 -11.53 14.38 27.82
C ARG A 335 -10.71 14.33 26.53
N MET A 336 -10.97 15.25 25.61
CA MET A 336 -10.30 15.32 24.30
C MET A 336 -9.07 16.23 24.28
N ASP A 337 -8.92 17.11 25.28
CA ASP A 337 -7.71 17.89 25.51
C ASP A 337 -7.54 18.20 27.01
N SER A 338 -6.76 19.24 27.35
CA SER A 338 -6.50 19.67 28.73
C SER A 338 -7.69 20.37 29.42
N SER A 339 -8.89 20.38 28.84
CA SER A 339 -10.11 20.83 29.52
C SER A 339 -10.55 19.88 30.64
N SER A 340 -11.46 20.34 31.50
CA SER A 340 -12.14 19.50 32.50
C SER A 340 -13.37 18.78 31.94
N GLU A 341 -13.93 19.30 30.86
CA GLU A 341 -15.19 18.88 30.23
C GLU A 341 -15.06 17.49 29.58
N TYR A 342 -16.06 16.63 29.80
CA TYR A 342 -16.12 15.31 29.16
C TYR A 342 -16.88 15.37 27.83
N SER A 343 -16.43 14.56 26.87
CA SER A 343 -17.06 14.38 25.56
C SER A 343 -17.40 12.91 25.32
N LEU A 344 -18.60 12.65 24.80
CA LEU A 344 -18.97 11.34 24.25
C LEU A 344 -18.70 11.32 22.75
N VAL A 345 -17.81 10.44 22.31
CA VAL A 345 -17.38 10.30 20.90
C VAL A 345 -17.90 8.99 20.33
N LEU A 346 -18.85 9.08 19.39
CA LEU A 346 -19.60 7.93 18.85
C LEU A 346 -19.56 7.86 17.32
N CYS A 347 -19.87 6.69 16.74
CA CYS A 347 -19.73 6.40 15.31
C CYS A 347 -21.08 6.02 14.67
N ASP A 348 -21.79 7.03 14.18
CA ASP A 348 -23.01 6.84 13.40
C ASP A 348 -22.69 6.48 11.93
N LEU A 349 -23.20 5.34 11.47
CA LEU A 349 -22.94 4.77 10.13
C LEU A 349 -23.47 5.61 8.95
N VAL A 350 -24.32 6.61 9.21
CA VAL A 350 -24.91 7.53 8.22
C VAL A 350 -24.33 8.94 8.36
N ARG A 351 -24.06 9.40 9.58
CA ARG A 351 -23.65 10.77 9.92
C ARG A 351 -22.14 10.93 10.11
N GLY A 352 -21.41 9.84 10.34
CA GLY A 352 -19.98 9.82 10.63
C GLY A 352 -19.69 9.86 12.14
N ILE A 353 -18.63 10.57 12.53
CA ILE A 353 -18.30 10.74 13.96
C ILE A 353 -19.19 11.84 14.55
N VAL A 354 -19.80 11.57 15.70
CA VAL A 354 -20.68 12.50 16.43
C VAL A 354 -20.14 12.75 17.83
N TYR A 355 -20.19 14.02 18.24
CA TYR A 355 -19.87 14.49 19.58
C TYR A 355 -21.13 14.87 20.36
N TYR A 356 -21.21 14.38 21.59
CA TYR A 356 -22.10 14.92 22.63
C TYR A 356 -21.28 15.43 23.81
N ASP A 357 -21.79 16.44 24.52
CA ASP A 357 -21.26 16.84 25.83
C ASP A 357 -21.79 15.95 26.97
N GLU A 358 -21.28 16.21 28.18
CA GLU A 358 -21.69 15.55 29.43
C GLU A 358 -23.18 15.71 29.79
N ASP A 359 -23.86 16.73 29.25
CA ASP A 359 -25.31 16.95 29.31
C ASP A 359 -26.03 16.43 28.04
N LEU A 360 -25.41 15.49 27.32
CA LEU A 360 -25.92 14.78 26.14
C LEU A 360 -26.38 15.68 24.97
N ASN A 361 -25.95 16.94 24.89
CA ASN A 361 -26.27 17.83 23.77
C ASN A 361 -25.33 17.56 22.59
N GLU A 362 -25.85 17.53 21.37
CA GLU A 362 -25.04 17.32 20.16
C GLU A 362 -24.22 18.58 19.83
N GLN A 363 -22.89 18.48 19.93
CA GLN A 363 -21.98 19.62 19.75
C GLN A 363 -21.39 19.69 18.34
N GLN A 364 -20.96 18.56 17.77
CA GLN A 364 -20.33 18.53 16.44
C GLN A 364 -20.58 17.19 15.72
N VAL A 365 -20.74 17.26 14.39
CA VAL A 365 -20.91 16.09 13.51
C VAL A 365 -19.90 16.16 12.37
N CYS A 366 -19.07 15.13 12.22
CA CYS A 366 -18.19 14.97 11.06
C CYS A 366 -18.92 14.20 9.96
N SER A 367 -19.58 14.92 9.05
CA SER A 367 -20.28 14.38 7.86
C SER A 367 -19.34 13.82 6.78
N CYS A 368 -18.30 13.11 7.22
CA CYS A 368 -17.37 12.36 6.40
C CYS A 368 -17.99 11.02 5.95
N LEU A 369 -17.84 10.70 4.66
CA LEU A 369 -18.43 9.49 4.10
C LEU A 369 -17.84 8.21 4.73
N ASN A 370 -18.72 7.40 5.31
CA ASN A 370 -18.55 5.97 5.59
C ASN A 370 -17.61 5.54 6.74
N VAL A 371 -17.41 6.32 7.80
CA VAL A 371 -16.75 5.78 9.01
C VAL A 371 -17.56 4.59 9.53
N LYS A 372 -16.84 3.50 9.85
CA LYS A 372 -17.39 2.15 10.11
C LYS A 372 -17.15 1.68 11.55
N ARG A 373 -16.09 2.18 12.19
CA ARG A 373 -15.69 1.91 13.58
C ARG A 373 -14.59 2.90 14.01
N ILE A 374 -14.67 3.38 15.25
CA ILE A 374 -13.52 4.00 15.95
C ILE A 374 -12.72 2.86 16.62
N TYR A 375 -11.40 2.89 16.51
CA TYR A 375 -10.55 1.86 17.13
C TYR A 375 -9.87 2.36 18.40
N GLU A 376 -9.47 3.63 18.44
CA GLU A 376 -8.79 4.24 19.57
C GLU A 376 -8.91 5.77 19.49
N ILE A 377 -8.83 6.43 20.65
CA ILE A 377 -8.80 7.89 20.77
C ILE A 377 -7.67 8.27 21.72
N THR A 378 -6.60 8.86 21.22
CA THR A 378 -5.37 9.11 21.97
C THR A 378 -4.52 10.22 21.34
N ASP A 379 -3.67 10.86 22.13
CA ASP A 379 -2.75 11.92 21.70
C ASP A 379 -1.53 11.28 21.02
N ILE A 380 -1.47 11.31 19.68
CA ILE A 380 -0.47 10.54 18.92
C ILE A 380 0.83 11.33 18.67
N ASP A 381 0.78 12.66 18.65
CA ASP A 381 1.96 13.53 18.44
C ASP A 381 2.46 14.23 19.72
N ALA A 382 1.81 13.96 20.86
CA ALA A 382 2.06 14.51 22.19
C ALA A 382 1.79 16.03 22.29
N ASN A 383 0.77 16.54 21.61
CA ASN A 383 0.39 17.95 21.64
C ASN A 383 -0.51 18.36 22.82
N GLY A 384 -1.03 17.41 23.60
CA GLY A 384 -1.98 17.62 24.69
C GLY A 384 -3.45 17.58 24.26
N LYS A 385 -3.73 17.08 23.05
CA LYS A 385 -5.07 16.88 22.46
C LYS A 385 -5.11 15.52 21.80
N LYS A 386 -6.24 14.84 21.84
CA LYS A 386 -6.38 13.49 21.27
C LYS A 386 -6.81 13.50 19.81
N GLU A 387 -6.25 12.57 19.05
CA GLU A 387 -6.69 12.18 17.73
C GLU A 387 -7.65 10.98 17.81
N ILE A 388 -8.57 10.89 16.84
CA ILE A 388 -9.51 9.78 16.70
C ILE A 388 -9.02 8.88 15.55
N ILE A 389 -8.70 7.63 15.86
CA ILE A 389 -8.23 6.62 14.91
C ILE A 389 -9.43 5.75 14.49
N ALA A 390 -9.82 5.82 13.22
CA ALA A 390 -11.03 5.17 12.73
C ALA A 390 -10.84 4.47 11.38
N LEU A 391 -11.70 3.50 11.07
CA LEU A 391 -11.73 2.77 9.80
C LEU A 391 -13.03 3.05 9.04
N ASN A 392 -13.00 3.12 7.71
CA ASN A 392 -14.20 3.28 6.88
C ASN A 392 -14.64 2.03 6.11
N ASN A 393 -15.81 2.08 5.46
CA ASN A 393 -16.36 0.98 4.66
C ASN A 393 -15.53 0.61 3.41
N ALA A 394 -14.57 1.45 2.98
CA ALA A 394 -13.62 1.13 1.92
C ALA A 394 -12.31 0.49 2.44
N ASN A 395 -12.26 0.17 3.74
CA ASN A 395 -11.11 -0.32 4.48
C ASN A 395 -9.92 0.66 4.46
N GLU A 396 -10.21 1.95 4.50
CA GLU A 396 -9.20 3.00 4.70
C GLU A 396 -9.17 3.40 6.19
N LEU A 397 -7.95 3.44 6.73
CA LEU A 397 -7.62 3.97 8.04
C LEU A 397 -7.55 5.49 7.94
N GLN A 398 -8.31 6.19 8.78
CA GLN A 398 -8.39 7.65 8.89
C GLN A 398 -7.95 8.09 10.28
N VAL A 399 -7.28 9.24 10.35
CA VAL A 399 -6.94 9.92 11.61
C VAL A 399 -7.57 11.31 11.57
N PHE A 400 -8.34 11.65 12.60
CA PHE A 400 -8.98 12.95 12.77
C PHE A 400 -8.44 13.65 14.01
N THR A 401 -8.35 14.98 13.99
CA THR A 401 -8.17 15.78 15.22
C THR A 401 -9.39 15.69 16.14
N HIS A 402 -9.22 16.11 17.40
CA HIS A 402 -10.32 16.48 18.30
C HIS A 402 -11.44 17.28 17.58
N ASP A 403 -11.11 18.33 16.81
CA ASP A 403 -12.08 19.15 16.06
C ASP A 403 -12.53 18.57 14.70
N LEU A 404 -12.42 17.24 14.54
CA LEU A 404 -12.93 16.42 13.43
C LEU A 404 -12.32 16.66 12.04
N LYS A 405 -11.13 17.27 11.96
CA LYS A 405 -10.42 17.45 10.69
C LYS A 405 -9.59 16.21 10.37
N GLU A 406 -9.84 15.59 9.22
CA GLU A 406 -9.04 14.47 8.72
C GLU A 406 -7.59 14.90 8.44
N LEU A 407 -6.66 14.51 9.33
CA LEU A 407 -5.23 14.76 9.22
C LEU A 407 -4.60 13.94 8.10
N ALA A 408 -4.90 12.63 8.12
CA ALA A 408 -4.30 11.61 7.27
C ALA A 408 -5.28 10.49 6.91
N ARG A 409 -4.98 9.77 5.81
CA ARG A 409 -5.70 8.54 5.42
C ARG A 409 -4.79 7.60 4.63
N VAL A 410 -4.87 6.29 4.90
CA VAL A 410 -4.24 5.24 4.08
C VAL A 410 -5.22 4.07 3.86
N ARG A 411 -5.20 3.47 2.66
CA ARG A 411 -6.00 2.28 2.38
C ARG A 411 -5.26 1.03 2.86
N LEU A 412 -5.91 0.21 3.69
CA LEU A 412 -5.31 -1.02 4.20
C LEU A 412 -5.39 -2.15 3.16
N PRO A 413 -4.33 -2.98 3.01
CA PRO A 413 -4.28 -4.06 2.01
C PRO A 413 -5.04 -5.32 2.46
N LEU A 414 -6.30 -5.18 2.89
CA LEU A 414 -7.17 -6.26 3.37
C LEU A 414 -7.70 -7.14 2.21
N HIS A 415 -6.82 -7.75 1.42
CA HIS A 415 -7.21 -8.63 0.31
C HIS A 415 -7.82 -9.95 0.82
N ASP A 416 -7.00 -10.75 1.51
CA ASP A 416 -7.38 -12.06 2.07
C ASP A 416 -7.08 -12.16 3.57
N GLN A 417 -6.76 -11.02 4.23
CA GLN A 417 -6.38 -10.94 5.64
C GLN A 417 -7.51 -10.35 6.49
N ASN A 418 -7.84 -11.00 7.59
CA ASN A 418 -8.80 -10.48 8.57
C ASN A 418 -8.12 -9.44 9.47
N LEU A 419 -8.72 -8.26 9.60
CA LEU A 419 -8.29 -7.23 10.55
C LEU A 419 -8.71 -7.66 11.97
N VAL A 420 -7.75 -7.98 12.81
CA VAL A 420 -7.97 -8.37 14.22
C VAL A 420 -8.11 -7.13 15.10
N GLY A 421 -7.31 -6.09 14.84
CA GLY A 421 -7.36 -4.84 15.59
C GLY A 421 -6.51 -3.73 14.99
N ILE A 422 -6.65 -2.53 15.55
CA ILE A 422 -5.78 -1.39 15.30
C ILE A 422 -5.50 -0.77 16.67
N LYS A 423 -4.25 -0.43 16.96
CA LYS A 423 -3.84 0.24 18.20
C LYS A 423 -2.70 1.22 17.94
N VAL A 424 -2.62 2.33 18.66
CA VAL A 424 -1.47 3.22 18.71
C VAL A 424 -0.45 2.64 19.70
N ILE A 425 0.83 2.63 19.31
CA ILE A 425 1.93 2.20 20.18
C ILE A 425 2.82 3.37 20.56
N ASN A 426 3.20 3.41 21.84
CA ASN A 426 3.98 4.49 22.44
C ASN A 426 5.46 4.48 22.01
N LYS A 427 6.09 5.64 22.22
CA LYS A 427 7.43 6.01 21.76
C LYS A 427 8.56 5.22 22.45
N ALA A 428 8.85 4.01 21.97
CA ALA A 428 10.02 3.24 22.35
C ALA A 428 11.31 3.80 21.70
N GLU A 429 12.47 3.69 22.38
CA GLU A 429 13.75 4.26 21.92
C GLU A 429 14.06 3.97 20.44
N GLY A 430 14.02 5.02 19.61
CA GLY A 430 14.37 4.98 18.19
C GLY A 430 13.20 4.90 17.20
N MET A 431 11.95 4.86 17.67
CA MET A 431 10.76 5.02 16.82
C MET A 431 9.82 6.06 17.41
N ASP A 432 9.28 6.96 16.57
CA ASP A 432 8.16 7.81 16.91
C ASP A 432 6.85 7.01 17.07
N ALA A 433 5.82 7.62 17.66
CA ALA A 433 4.54 6.96 17.88
C ALA A 433 3.92 6.46 16.56
N ALA A 434 3.36 5.26 16.58
CA ALA A 434 2.94 4.57 15.36
C ALA A 434 1.62 3.82 15.56
N ILE A 435 0.81 3.78 14.50
CA ILE A 435 -0.43 3.01 14.46
C ILE A 435 -0.10 1.57 14.03
N ALA A 436 -0.18 0.63 14.96
CA ALA A 436 -0.07 -0.80 14.75
C ALA A 436 -1.40 -1.38 14.25
N VAL A 437 -1.44 -1.74 12.96
CA VAL A 437 -2.56 -2.44 12.32
C VAL A 437 -2.29 -3.94 12.40
N MET A 438 -3.11 -4.64 13.19
CA MET A 438 -3.00 -6.06 13.50
C MET A 438 -3.96 -6.88 12.63
N MET A 439 -3.42 -7.74 11.78
CA MET A 439 -4.16 -8.67 10.94
C MET A 439 -3.81 -10.12 11.32
N ASP A 440 -4.63 -11.08 10.90
CA ASP A 440 -4.40 -12.51 11.15
C ASP A 440 -3.05 -13.05 10.63
N THR A 441 -2.47 -12.41 9.62
CA THR A 441 -1.26 -12.86 8.90
C THR A 441 -0.21 -11.74 8.75
N SER A 442 -0.46 -10.55 9.32
CA SER A 442 0.53 -9.47 9.35
C SER A 442 0.33 -8.43 10.47
N LEU A 443 1.42 -7.77 10.86
CA LEU A 443 1.42 -6.62 11.77
C LEU A 443 2.13 -5.45 11.07
N SER A 444 1.38 -4.41 10.72
CA SER A 444 1.87 -3.24 9.98
C SER A 444 1.91 -1.99 10.87
N PHE A 445 3.05 -1.29 10.90
CA PHE A 445 3.25 -0.08 11.69
C PHE A 445 3.24 1.16 10.78
N TYR A 446 2.34 2.11 11.05
CA TYR A 446 2.21 3.36 10.29
C TYR A 446 2.59 4.58 11.14
N GLU A 447 3.55 5.36 10.67
CA GLU A 447 3.98 6.64 11.23
C GLU A 447 3.12 7.77 10.66
N MET A 448 2.65 8.71 11.48
CA MET A 448 2.00 9.93 10.99
C MET A 448 3.07 10.99 10.68
N GLN A 449 3.35 11.24 9.39
CA GLN A 449 4.34 12.23 8.96
C GLN A 449 3.68 13.47 8.36
N HIS A 450 4.15 14.67 8.75
CA HIS A 450 3.68 15.93 8.17
C HIS A 450 4.15 16.07 6.71
N ILE A 451 3.22 16.37 5.81
CA ILE A 451 3.48 16.55 4.38
C ILE A 451 4.31 17.84 4.20
N SER A 452 5.43 17.76 3.48
CA SER A 452 6.25 18.95 3.22
C SER A 452 5.47 20.00 2.40
N GLY A 453 5.67 21.29 2.68
CA GLY A 453 4.92 22.36 2.01
C GLY A 453 5.04 22.35 0.47
N PHE A 454 6.17 21.85 -0.06
CA PHE A 454 6.35 21.62 -1.49
C PHE A 454 5.48 20.45 -2.00
N LEU A 455 5.43 19.31 -1.30
CA LEU A 455 4.61 18.17 -1.69
C LEU A 455 3.10 18.49 -1.55
N TRP A 456 2.72 19.25 -0.53
CA TRP A 456 1.37 19.77 -0.35
C TRP A 456 0.98 20.71 -1.51
N PHE A 457 1.84 21.66 -1.87
CA PHE A 457 1.63 22.54 -3.02
C PHE A 457 1.60 21.77 -4.35
N TYR A 458 2.41 20.72 -4.52
CA TYR A 458 2.35 19.84 -5.69
C TYR A 458 1.01 19.07 -5.75
N ARG A 459 0.51 18.56 -4.61
CA ARG A 459 -0.82 17.91 -4.53
C ARG A 459 -1.94 18.90 -4.86
N LEU A 460 -1.87 20.13 -4.37
CA LEU A 460 -2.79 21.23 -4.70
C LEU A 460 -2.79 21.51 -6.22
N VAL A 461 -1.61 21.75 -6.82
CA VAL A 461 -1.46 21.98 -8.26
C VAL A 461 -1.93 20.79 -9.09
N LYS A 462 -1.71 19.55 -8.62
CA LYS A 462 -2.21 18.32 -9.27
C LYS A 462 -3.74 18.22 -9.22
N ALA A 463 -4.37 18.54 -8.10
CA ALA A 463 -5.83 18.55 -7.96
C ALA A 463 -6.49 19.57 -8.90
N PHE A 464 -5.90 20.77 -9.00
CA PHE A 464 -6.38 21.81 -9.91
C PHE A 464 -5.77 21.72 -11.33
N ALA A 465 -5.03 20.66 -11.68
CA ALA A 465 -4.31 20.57 -12.96
C ALA A 465 -5.25 20.65 -14.17
N LEU A 466 -6.46 20.06 -14.09
CA LEU A 466 -7.46 20.16 -15.15
C LEU A 466 -7.94 21.60 -15.34
N TRP A 467 -8.19 22.32 -14.24
CA TRP A 467 -8.60 23.74 -14.28
C TRP A 467 -7.47 24.64 -14.80
N LEU A 468 -6.23 24.41 -14.36
CA LEU A 468 -5.05 25.11 -14.86
C LEU A 468 -4.83 24.84 -16.37
N LEU A 469 -5.04 23.60 -16.82
CA LEU A 469 -5.01 23.22 -18.24
C LEU A 469 -6.14 23.90 -19.03
N LEU A 470 -7.36 23.95 -18.50
CA LEU A 470 -8.51 24.63 -19.14
C LEU A 470 -8.30 26.14 -19.22
N ILE A 471 -7.73 26.77 -18.19
CA ILE A 471 -7.33 28.19 -18.21
C ILE A 471 -6.21 28.43 -19.23
N LEU A 472 -5.18 27.58 -19.25
CA LEU A 472 -4.11 27.64 -20.26
C LEU A 472 -4.67 27.46 -21.67
N LEU A 473 -5.59 26.51 -21.87
CA LEU A 473 -6.27 26.24 -23.13
C LEU A 473 -7.14 27.43 -23.55
N ALA A 474 -7.87 28.05 -22.63
CA ALA A 474 -8.64 29.27 -22.90
C ALA A 474 -7.73 30.45 -23.28
N ILE A 475 -6.56 30.60 -22.65
CA ILE A 475 -5.53 31.59 -23.01
C ILE A 475 -4.93 31.28 -24.40
N LEU A 476 -4.68 30.00 -24.71
CA LEU A 476 -4.17 29.56 -26.02
C LEU A 476 -5.21 29.72 -27.13
N ILE A 477 -6.47 29.40 -26.88
CA ILE A 477 -7.61 29.63 -27.79
C ILE A 477 -7.80 31.14 -28.00
N TYR A 478 -7.78 31.95 -26.94
CA TYR A 478 -7.84 33.42 -27.06
C TYR A 478 -6.68 33.96 -27.90
N LYS A 479 -5.45 33.50 -27.64
CA LYS A 479 -4.25 33.84 -28.42
C LYS A 479 -4.38 33.39 -29.87
N GLN A 480 -4.95 32.22 -30.13
CA GLN A 480 -5.18 31.68 -31.48
C GLN A 480 -6.28 32.45 -32.23
N ILE A 481 -7.39 32.81 -31.58
CA ILE A 481 -8.45 33.67 -32.14
C ILE A 481 -7.87 35.05 -32.47
N TYR A 482 -7.07 35.63 -31.57
CA TYR A 482 -6.38 36.90 -31.79
C TYR A 482 -5.41 36.83 -32.98
N ILE A 483 -4.59 35.77 -33.07
CA ILE A 483 -3.68 35.52 -34.20
C ILE A 483 -4.45 35.28 -35.49
N SER A 484 -5.51 34.47 -35.48
CA SER A 484 -6.33 34.17 -36.66
C SER A 484 -7.06 35.41 -37.17
N LYS A 485 -7.60 36.25 -36.29
CA LYS A 485 -8.17 37.54 -36.70
C LYS A 485 -7.12 38.42 -37.36
N ARG A 486 -5.94 38.58 -36.73
CA ARG A 486 -4.84 39.39 -37.29
C ARG A 486 -4.26 38.80 -38.59
N LYS A 487 -4.31 37.48 -38.77
CA LYS A 487 -4.02 36.81 -40.05
C LYS A 487 -5.09 37.15 -41.09
N GLN A 488 -6.37 37.10 -40.75
CA GLN A 488 -7.47 37.31 -41.67
C GLN A 488 -7.50 38.78 -42.14
N ASP A 489 -7.24 39.73 -41.24
CA ASP A 489 -6.98 41.14 -41.56
C ASP A 489 -5.83 41.26 -42.60
N ALA A 490 -4.67 40.64 -42.34
CA ALA A 490 -3.51 40.69 -43.23
C ALA A 490 -3.73 39.96 -44.58
N ILE A 491 -4.41 38.81 -44.58
CA ILE A 491 -4.79 38.06 -45.79
C ILE A 491 -5.74 38.88 -46.66
N THR A 492 -6.59 39.71 -46.04
CA THR A 492 -7.47 40.64 -46.77
C THR A 492 -6.64 41.73 -47.44
N SER A 493 -5.61 42.27 -46.76
CA SER A 493 -4.64 43.20 -47.37
C SER A 493 -3.82 42.58 -48.50
N TYR A 494 -3.32 41.34 -48.36
CA TYR A 494 -2.51 40.67 -49.40
C TYR A 494 -3.31 40.20 -50.62
N ASN A 495 -4.63 40.06 -50.52
CA ASN A 495 -5.51 39.77 -51.65
C ASN A 495 -5.94 41.02 -52.44
N LEU A 496 -5.47 42.22 -52.05
CA LEU A 496 -5.67 43.48 -52.76
C LEU A 496 -4.42 43.91 -53.57
N LEU A 497 -3.47 43.00 -53.79
CA LEU A 497 -2.24 43.24 -54.56
C LEU A 497 -2.29 42.51 -55.89
N ASP A 498 -1.91 43.18 -56.98
CA ASP A 498 -1.83 42.64 -58.35
C ASP A 498 -0.59 41.75 -58.60
N GLU A 499 0.13 41.37 -57.55
CA GLU A 499 1.31 40.52 -57.57
C GLU A 499 1.04 39.18 -56.88
N GLY A 500 1.66 38.09 -57.37
CA GLY A 500 1.56 36.79 -56.71
C GLY A 500 2.40 36.74 -55.43
N VAL A 501 1.78 36.46 -54.28
CA VAL A 501 2.49 36.35 -52.99
C VAL A 501 2.33 34.96 -52.39
N LEU A 502 3.46 34.27 -52.16
CA LEU A 502 3.55 33.10 -51.28
C LEU A 502 4.32 33.41 -49.98
N LEU A 503 4.08 32.60 -48.96
CA LEU A 503 4.85 32.56 -47.71
C LEU A 503 5.34 31.12 -47.46
N VAL A 504 6.64 30.93 -47.19
CA VAL A 504 7.29 29.61 -47.11
C VAL A 504 8.14 29.47 -45.84
N SER A 505 8.29 28.24 -45.32
CA SER A 505 9.09 27.91 -44.13
C SER A 505 10.55 27.52 -44.42
N LYS A 506 11.44 27.55 -43.41
CA LYS A 506 12.88 27.13 -43.49
C LYS A 506 13.16 25.68 -43.90
N LYS A 507 12.14 24.91 -44.29
CA LYS A 507 12.22 23.55 -44.81
C LYS A 507 11.53 23.39 -46.18
N GLY A 508 10.96 24.44 -46.76
CA GLY A 508 10.29 24.42 -48.07
C GLY A 508 8.75 24.40 -48.07
N ARG A 509 8.06 24.10 -46.95
CA ARG A 509 6.57 24.10 -46.94
C ARG A 509 5.95 25.48 -47.18
N ILE A 510 5.01 25.58 -48.13
CA ILE A 510 4.16 26.76 -48.40
C ILE A 510 3.10 26.91 -47.29
N LEU A 511 2.78 28.15 -46.92
CA LEU A 511 1.92 28.51 -45.77
C LEU A 511 0.77 29.48 -46.09
N PHE A 512 0.83 30.17 -47.23
CA PHE A 512 -0.20 31.10 -47.73
C PHE A 512 0.03 31.38 -49.23
N ALA A 513 -1.05 31.67 -49.96
CA ALA A 513 -1.06 32.16 -51.34
C ALA A 513 -2.20 33.19 -51.52
N ASN A 514 -1.97 34.29 -52.24
CA ASN A 514 -3.03 35.23 -52.63
C ASN A 514 -3.66 34.87 -53.99
N LYS A 515 -4.82 35.47 -54.33
CA LYS A 515 -5.56 35.18 -55.58
C LYS A 515 -4.70 35.28 -56.85
N VAL A 516 -3.74 36.20 -56.90
CA VAL A 516 -2.87 36.37 -58.06
C VAL A 516 -1.79 35.28 -58.12
N ALA A 517 -1.23 34.85 -57.00
CA ALA A 517 -0.34 33.67 -56.97
C ALA A 517 -1.07 32.41 -57.43
N ILE A 518 -2.34 32.26 -57.03
CA ILE A 518 -3.20 31.12 -57.36
C ILE A 518 -3.44 31.05 -58.88
N THR A 519 -3.77 32.16 -59.54
CA THR A 519 -3.93 32.18 -61.01
C THR A 519 -2.61 32.12 -61.77
N MET A 520 -1.57 32.83 -61.32
CA MET A 520 -0.24 32.79 -61.95
C MET A 520 0.37 31.37 -61.90
N ALA A 521 0.24 30.66 -60.79
CA ALA A 521 0.74 29.28 -60.64
C ALA A 521 -0.28 28.19 -61.06
N ASN A 522 -1.43 28.57 -61.63
CA ASN A 522 -2.52 27.68 -62.04
C ASN A 522 -2.97 26.66 -60.96
N LEU A 523 -3.05 27.13 -59.71
CA LEU A 523 -3.53 26.35 -58.59
C LEU A 523 -5.06 26.36 -58.60
N HIS A 524 -5.69 25.19 -58.78
CA HIS A 524 -7.13 25.04 -58.50
C HIS A 524 -7.40 25.17 -56.98
N ASP A 525 -8.62 25.59 -56.66
CA ASP A 525 -9.06 26.17 -55.38
C ASP A 525 -8.30 25.67 -54.12
N PRO A 526 -7.52 26.53 -53.42
CA PRO A 526 -6.64 26.12 -52.31
C PRO A 526 -7.39 25.92 -50.98
N GLY A 527 -8.52 25.21 -51.04
CA GLY A 527 -9.37 24.92 -49.89
C GLY A 527 -8.80 23.90 -48.90
N ASN A 528 -7.79 23.11 -49.28
CA ASN A 528 -7.15 22.13 -48.39
C ASN A 528 -5.69 21.78 -48.74
N ALA A 529 -4.95 21.38 -47.70
CA ALA A 529 -3.68 20.64 -47.71
C ALA A 529 -2.54 21.10 -48.66
N LEU A 530 -1.59 21.85 -48.08
CA LEU A 530 -0.13 21.83 -48.33
C LEU A 530 0.38 21.12 -49.61
N LYS A 531 0.98 21.92 -50.51
CA LYS A 531 2.09 21.48 -51.35
C LYS A 531 3.42 22.04 -50.82
N HIS A 532 4.52 21.34 -51.00
CA HIS A 532 5.86 21.85 -50.77
C HIS A 532 6.22 22.93 -51.81
N LEU A 533 7.21 23.79 -51.52
CA LEU A 533 7.78 24.67 -52.54
C LEU A 533 8.58 23.84 -53.53
N GLY A 534 9.43 22.93 -53.03
CA GLY A 534 9.97 21.77 -53.74
C GLY A 534 8.94 20.64 -53.98
N GLU A 535 7.73 21.00 -54.39
CA GLU A 535 6.70 20.15 -55.03
C GLU A 535 5.94 20.94 -56.13
N VAL A 536 6.36 22.18 -56.41
CA VAL A 536 5.63 23.14 -57.26
C VAL A 536 6.62 24.05 -58.01
N LEU A 537 7.73 24.48 -57.41
CA LEU A 537 8.64 25.53 -57.87
C LEU A 537 10.08 25.31 -57.28
N PRO A 538 10.88 24.34 -57.79
CA PRO A 538 12.10 23.90 -57.11
C PRO A 538 13.23 24.93 -57.15
N GLU A 539 13.30 25.71 -58.24
CA GLU A 539 14.29 26.77 -58.48
C GLU A 539 14.33 27.83 -57.34
N LEU A 540 13.26 27.89 -56.53
CA LEU A 540 13.14 28.79 -55.38
C LEU A 540 13.60 28.19 -54.04
N ASP A 541 13.47 26.88 -53.81
CA ASP A 541 13.91 26.28 -52.54
C ASP A 541 15.44 26.13 -52.50
N GLU A 542 16.08 25.92 -53.66
CA GLU A 542 17.55 25.97 -53.76
C GLU A 542 18.08 27.39 -53.50
N THR A 543 17.39 28.42 -54.01
CA THR A 543 17.67 29.84 -53.68
C THR A 543 17.55 30.08 -52.16
N ILE A 544 16.51 29.55 -51.51
CA ILE A 544 16.33 29.64 -50.05
C ILE A 544 17.47 28.96 -49.26
N LEU A 545 18.01 27.85 -49.76
CA LEU A 545 19.20 27.20 -49.20
C LEU A 545 20.49 28.01 -49.44
N ARG A 546 20.59 28.69 -50.58
CA ARG A 546 21.71 29.58 -50.94
C ARG A 546 21.75 30.81 -50.02
N MET A 547 20.62 31.52 -49.90
CA MET A 547 20.42 32.64 -48.95
C MET A 547 20.71 32.27 -47.49
N ARG A 548 20.48 31.00 -47.14
CA ARG A 548 20.72 30.46 -45.79
C ARG A 548 22.20 30.18 -45.50
N ARG A 549 23.07 30.08 -46.51
CA ARG A 549 24.54 30.01 -46.38
C ARG A 549 25.21 31.38 -46.54
N SER A 550 24.71 32.24 -47.42
CA SER A 550 25.26 33.59 -47.69
C SER A 550 24.76 34.69 -46.75
N MET A 551 23.69 34.43 -45.98
CA MET A 551 22.98 35.41 -45.14
C MET A 551 22.32 36.58 -45.89
N SER A 552 22.16 36.51 -47.22
CA SER A 552 21.44 37.53 -48.00
C SER A 552 19.99 37.73 -47.51
N VAL A 553 19.52 38.98 -47.56
CA VAL A 553 18.20 39.39 -47.06
C VAL A 553 17.11 39.21 -48.13
N SER A 554 17.47 39.42 -49.40
CA SER A 554 16.58 39.26 -50.57
C SER A 554 17.37 38.88 -51.82
N GLU A 555 16.82 38.00 -52.66
CA GLU A 555 17.36 37.63 -53.98
C GLU A 555 16.24 37.65 -55.05
N HIS A 556 16.60 37.85 -56.31
CA HIS A 556 15.68 37.93 -57.46
C HIS A 556 16.15 37.01 -58.61
N LEU A 557 15.23 36.30 -59.26
CA LEU A 557 15.50 35.32 -60.31
C LEU A 557 14.39 35.25 -61.39
N GLU A 558 14.61 34.51 -62.48
CA GLU A 558 13.64 34.14 -63.55
C GLU A 558 13.54 32.60 -63.60
N ILE A 559 12.34 32.00 -63.76
CA ILE A 559 12.08 30.55 -63.57
C ILE A 559 11.09 29.94 -64.61
N ILE A 560 10.88 28.60 -64.69
CA ILE A 560 10.23 27.81 -65.81
C ILE A 560 9.17 26.76 -65.31
N ALA A 561 7.98 26.42 -65.89
CA ALA A 561 7.35 26.52 -67.24
C ALA A 561 5.96 27.27 -67.44
N ASP A 562 4.79 26.63 -67.65
CA ASP A 562 3.54 27.19 -68.29
C ASP A 562 3.75 28.35 -69.31
N GLY A 563 4.61 28.13 -70.31
CA GLY A 563 4.86 29.05 -71.42
C GLY A 563 5.62 30.35 -71.11
N LYS A 564 5.04 31.28 -70.34
CA LYS A 564 5.44 32.71 -70.30
C LYS A 564 6.50 33.03 -69.23
N PRO A 565 7.73 33.48 -69.58
CA PRO A 565 8.78 33.79 -68.61
C PRO A 565 8.42 34.99 -67.72
N MET A 566 8.65 34.84 -66.41
CA MET A 566 8.35 35.81 -65.38
C MET A 566 9.41 35.67 -64.24
N LYS A 567 9.41 36.61 -63.28
CA LYS A 567 10.45 36.81 -62.24
C LYS A 567 9.99 36.42 -60.84
N VAL A 568 10.89 36.13 -59.91
CA VAL A 568 10.52 35.93 -58.50
C VAL A 568 11.48 36.62 -57.56
N SER A 569 10.96 37.33 -56.55
CA SER A 569 11.74 37.89 -55.44
C SER A 569 11.54 37.03 -54.18
N VAL A 570 12.62 36.47 -53.64
CA VAL A 570 12.63 35.77 -52.35
C VAL A 570 13.18 36.71 -51.29
N GLN A 571 12.41 36.96 -50.23
CA GLN A 571 12.77 37.87 -49.15
C GLN A 571 12.69 37.18 -47.78
N ARG A 572 13.73 37.30 -46.97
CA ARG A 572 13.80 36.67 -45.64
C ARG A 572 12.96 37.45 -44.62
N SER A 573 11.97 36.77 -44.02
CA SER A 573 11.03 37.41 -43.09
C SER A 573 11.69 37.77 -41.76
N HIS A 574 11.76 39.07 -41.46
CA HIS A 574 12.22 39.55 -40.14
C HIS A 574 11.24 39.18 -39.02
N SER A 575 9.92 39.22 -39.29
CA SER A 575 8.87 38.94 -38.29
C SER A 575 8.69 37.46 -37.97
N PHE A 576 9.23 36.55 -38.79
CA PHE A 576 9.12 35.10 -38.61
C PHE A 576 10.46 34.41 -38.88
N PRO A 577 11.31 34.19 -37.86
CA PRO A 577 12.63 33.60 -38.02
C PRO A 577 12.60 32.25 -38.75
N GLY A 578 13.28 32.18 -39.90
CA GLY A 578 13.24 30.99 -40.75
C GLY A 578 11.92 30.86 -41.52
N ARG A 579 11.40 31.96 -42.05
CA ARG A 579 10.41 31.99 -43.13
C ARG A 579 10.83 32.97 -44.22
N TYR A 580 10.35 32.74 -45.42
CA TYR A 580 10.66 33.53 -46.61
C TYR A 580 9.34 33.94 -47.26
N PHE A 581 9.18 35.23 -47.54
CA PHE A 581 8.16 35.71 -48.47
C PHE A 581 8.68 35.54 -49.89
N ILE A 582 7.80 35.13 -50.79
CA ILE A 582 8.13 34.90 -52.19
C ILE A 582 7.11 35.67 -53.02
N PHE A 583 7.57 36.77 -53.62
CA PHE A 583 6.79 37.55 -54.58
C PHE A 583 6.97 36.88 -55.94
N MET A 584 6.04 35.99 -56.25
CA MET A 584 6.03 35.18 -57.45
C MET A 584 5.45 35.93 -58.63
N TYR A 585 6.24 35.95 -59.68
CA TYR A 585 5.77 36.07 -61.05
C TYR A 585 6.30 34.78 -61.75
N ARG A 586 5.51 33.68 -61.76
CA ARG A 586 5.63 32.39 -62.54
C ARG A 586 7.01 31.71 -62.74
N LYS A 587 7.19 30.39 -62.55
CA LYS A 587 6.38 29.22 -63.02
C LYS A 587 7.02 27.82 -62.64
N LEU A 588 6.31 26.68 -62.84
CA LEU A 588 6.46 25.31 -62.21
C LEU A 588 7.15 24.21 -63.09
N ALA A 589 7.70 23.04 -62.66
CA ALA A 589 7.44 22.09 -61.53
C ALA A 589 8.64 21.16 -61.11
N ASP A 590 8.44 19.96 -60.51
CA ASP A 590 9.18 19.47 -59.31
C ASP A 590 9.18 17.92 -58.96
N ALA A 591 9.87 17.51 -57.86
CA ALA A 591 9.68 16.35 -56.89
C ALA A 591 9.92 14.81 -57.13
N GLU A 592 10.40 14.13 -56.05
CA GLU A 592 10.10 12.76 -55.50
C GLU A 592 10.41 11.44 -56.32
N SER A 593 10.40 10.16 -55.83
CA SER A 593 10.05 9.49 -54.53
C SER A 593 10.82 8.13 -54.26
N ASP A 594 10.27 7.18 -53.45
CA ASP A 594 10.97 6.05 -52.73
C ASP A 594 10.32 4.61 -52.86
N THR A 595 10.97 3.51 -52.35
CA THR A 595 10.40 2.27 -51.70
C THR A 595 11.27 0.97 -51.70
N LEU A 596 11.41 0.28 -50.53
CA LEU A 596 11.01 -1.13 -50.23
C LEU A 596 11.67 -1.72 -48.93
N GLU A 597 10.88 -2.34 -48.05
CA GLU A 597 11.33 -2.72 -46.69
C GLU A 597 12.03 -4.09 -46.55
N TRP A 598 11.90 -5.05 -47.46
CA TRP A 598 12.51 -6.38 -47.27
C TRP A 598 14.04 -6.41 -47.39
N ALA A 599 14.65 -5.34 -47.91
CA ALA A 599 16.09 -5.14 -47.80
C ALA A 599 16.53 -4.90 -46.33
N GLU A 600 15.67 -4.32 -45.49
CA GLU A 600 16.02 -3.74 -44.19
C GLU A 600 16.58 -4.76 -43.19
N ILE A 601 16.04 -5.98 -43.16
CA ILE A 601 16.42 -6.99 -42.16
C ILE A 601 17.80 -7.59 -42.49
N ALA A 602 18.03 -8.00 -43.75
CA ALA A 602 19.34 -8.48 -44.20
C ALA A 602 20.41 -7.37 -44.16
N ARG A 603 19.99 -6.12 -44.44
CA ARG A 603 20.81 -4.91 -44.31
C ARG A 603 21.21 -4.64 -42.86
N ARG A 604 20.32 -4.83 -41.87
CA ARG A 604 20.62 -4.66 -40.43
C ARG A 604 21.63 -5.66 -39.90
N LEU A 605 21.50 -6.96 -40.24
CA LEU A 605 22.48 -7.97 -39.83
C LEU A 605 23.87 -7.65 -40.41
N SER A 606 23.92 -7.32 -41.71
CA SER A 606 25.15 -6.88 -42.38
C SER A 606 25.73 -5.60 -41.78
N HIS A 607 24.88 -4.65 -41.37
CA HIS A 607 25.30 -3.40 -40.74
C HIS A 607 25.90 -3.59 -39.35
N HIS A 608 25.40 -4.51 -38.52
CA HIS A 608 25.99 -4.68 -37.18
C HIS A 608 27.40 -5.26 -37.23
N VAL A 609 27.62 -6.33 -38.01
CA VAL A 609 28.97 -6.88 -38.22
C VAL A 609 29.88 -5.83 -38.87
N ARG A 610 29.40 -5.12 -39.91
CA ARG A 610 30.17 -4.04 -40.55
C ARG A 610 30.46 -2.88 -39.61
N ARG A 611 29.53 -2.51 -38.71
CA ARG A 611 29.70 -1.42 -37.74
C ARG A 611 30.82 -1.70 -36.75
N HIS A 612 30.87 -2.91 -36.18
CA HIS A 612 31.97 -3.29 -35.29
C HIS A 612 33.31 -3.31 -36.03
N ILE A 613 33.36 -3.83 -37.27
CA ILE A 613 34.56 -3.78 -38.12
C ILE A 613 34.97 -2.34 -38.46
N THR A 614 34.02 -1.45 -38.78
CA THR A 614 34.29 -0.03 -39.06
C THR A 614 34.74 0.72 -37.80
N ASN A 615 34.21 0.41 -36.61
CA ASN A 615 34.68 0.96 -35.34
C ASN A 615 36.13 0.54 -35.05
N VAL A 616 36.49 -0.72 -35.32
CA VAL A 616 37.87 -1.22 -35.22
C VAL A 616 38.80 -0.49 -36.19
N ILE A 617 38.39 -0.29 -37.45
CA ILE A 617 39.18 0.44 -38.45
C ILE A 617 39.35 1.92 -38.04
N LEU A 618 38.28 2.60 -37.61
CA LEU A 618 38.34 3.99 -37.16
C LEU A 618 39.19 4.21 -35.89
N ALA A 619 39.41 3.17 -35.09
CA ALA A 619 40.31 3.19 -33.94
C ALA A 619 41.75 2.75 -34.29
N LEU A 620 41.96 2.09 -35.45
CA LEU A 620 43.29 1.82 -36.02
C LEU A 620 43.83 3.03 -36.80
N ASP A 621 42.96 3.79 -37.47
CA ASP A 621 43.28 4.97 -38.28
C ASP A 621 44.20 6.01 -37.59
N PRO A 622 44.06 6.29 -36.27
CA PRO A 622 44.99 7.13 -35.51
C PRO A 622 46.30 6.42 -35.18
N LEU A 623 46.23 5.14 -34.75
CA LEU A 623 47.37 4.32 -34.35
C LEU A 623 48.38 4.11 -35.50
N GLU A 624 47.92 4.08 -36.74
CA GLU A 624 48.78 4.01 -37.93
C GLU A 624 49.42 5.35 -38.33
N LYS A 625 48.95 6.49 -37.82
CA LYS A 625 49.37 7.83 -38.28
C LYS A 625 50.30 8.56 -37.31
N ASP A 626 50.03 8.52 -36.01
CA ASP A 626 50.92 9.10 -34.99
C ASP A 626 50.81 8.32 -33.67
N CYS A 627 51.94 7.93 -33.08
CA CYS A 627 51.99 7.28 -31.77
C CYS A 627 51.89 8.31 -30.63
N THR A 628 50.66 8.61 -30.20
CA THR A 628 50.35 9.45 -29.04
C THR A 628 50.05 8.63 -27.78
N GLU A 629 50.06 9.28 -26.60
CA GLU A 629 49.83 8.62 -25.30
C GLU A 629 48.43 8.01 -25.14
N GLU A 630 47.47 8.42 -25.98
CA GLU A 630 46.08 7.94 -26.01
C GLU A 630 45.92 6.55 -26.68
N ALA A 631 46.99 5.99 -27.24
CA ALA A 631 46.96 4.71 -27.98
C ALA A 631 46.34 3.54 -27.19
N ALA A 632 46.45 3.54 -25.85
CA ALA A 632 45.86 2.52 -24.98
C ALA A 632 44.32 2.53 -24.99
N GLU A 633 43.68 3.69 -25.16
CA GLU A 633 42.22 3.81 -25.19
C GLU A 633 41.65 3.25 -26.49
N TYR A 634 42.26 3.61 -27.63
CA TYR A 634 41.90 3.07 -28.95
C TYR A 634 42.07 1.54 -29.01
N LEU A 635 43.16 1.00 -28.47
CA LEU A 635 43.34 -0.45 -28.34
C LEU A 635 42.28 -1.11 -27.44
N GLY A 636 41.82 -0.42 -26.38
CA GLY A 636 40.70 -0.86 -25.55
C GLY A 636 39.38 -0.94 -26.32
N ILE A 637 39.07 0.07 -27.13
CA ILE A 637 37.88 0.11 -27.99
C ILE A 637 37.94 -1.02 -29.03
N ILE A 638 39.06 -1.18 -29.73
CA ILE A 638 39.28 -2.26 -30.71
C ILE A 638 39.02 -3.63 -30.07
N LYS A 639 39.60 -3.87 -28.90
CA LYS A 639 39.45 -5.14 -28.16
C LYS A 639 37.99 -5.38 -27.75
N SER A 640 37.27 -4.35 -27.30
CA SER A 640 35.85 -4.45 -26.93
C SER A 640 34.95 -4.79 -28.12
N GLU A 641 35.18 -4.17 -29.28
CA GLU A 641 34.37 -4.39 -30.48
C GLU A 641 34.64 -5.76 -31.13
N ILE A 642 35.91 -6.21 -31.15
CA ILE A 642 36.27 -7.58 -31.58
C ILE A 642 35.62 -8.63 -30.67
N GLU A 643 35.62 -8.40 -29.35
CA GLU A 643 35.02 -9.35 -28.40
C GLU A 643 33.51 -9.48 -28.58
N LYS A 644 32.80 -8.36 -28.82
CA LYS A 644 31.35 -8.39 -29.15
C LYS A 644 31.07 -9.18 -30.41
N VAL A 645 31.89 -9.03 -31.46
CA VAL A 645 31.77 -9.84 -32.69
C VAL A 645 32.03 -11.32 -32.40
N ARG A 646 33.04 -11.66 -31.60
CA ARG A 646 33.36 -13.04 -31.21
C ARG A 646 32.22 -13.71 -30.43
N VAL A 647 31.61 -13.00 -29.48
CA VAL A 647 30.44 -13.47 -28.74
C VAL A 647 29.24 -13.66 -29.68
N PHE A 648 29.00 -12.70 -30.59
CA PHE A 648 27.91 -12.76 -31.57
C PHE A 648 28.04 -13.96 -32.52
N THR A 649 29.26 -14.27 -33.01
CA THR A 649 29.49 -15.45 -33.87
C THR A 649 29.40 -16.77 -33.10
N HIS A 650 29.94 -16.85 -31.88
CA HIS A 650 29.81 -18.07 -31.06
C HIS A 650 28.35 -18.37 -30.70
N ALA A 651 27.57 -17.35 -30.32
CA ALA A 651 26.15 -17.52 -30.04
C ALA A 651 25.38 -18.03 -31.26
N PHE A 652 25.71 -17.55 -32.46
CA PHE A 652 25.09 -18.01 -33.71
C PHE A 652 25.38 -19.50 -33.99
N GLN A 653 26.63 -19.94 -33.84
CA GLN A 653 27.00 -21.37 -33.99
C GLN A 653 26.33 -22.25 -32.91
N ARG A 654 26.36 -21.82 -31.64
CA ARG A 654 25.66 -22.49 -30.53
C ARG A 654 24.15 -22.60 -30.77
N PHE A 655 23.55 -21.65 -31.48
CA PHE A 655 22.12 -21.67 -31.81
C PHE A 655 21.74 -22.81 -32.78
N THR A 656 22.70 -23.31 -33.56
CA THR A 656 22.55 -24.42 -34.52
C THR A 656 23.14 -25.75 -34.07
N GLU A 657 24.00 -25.78 -33.06
CA GLU A 657 24.79 -26.97 -32.64
C GLU A 657 24.50 -27.40 -31.19
N MET A 658 23.26 -27.83 -30.91
CA MET A 658 22.90 -28.49 -29.64
C MET A 658 21.93 -29.64 -29.89
N HIS A 659 22.36 -30.89 -29.70
CA HIS A 659 21.54 -32.10 -29.57
C HIS A 659 22.18 -33.03 -28.54
N ASN A 660 21.38 -33.63 -27.66
CA ASN A 660 21.75 -34.63 -26.64
C ASN A 660 22.94 -34.26 -25.73
N TYR A 661 22.65 -33.57 -24.61
CA TYR A 661 23.58 -33.47 -23.49
C TYR A 661 23.67 -34.78 -22.70
N ASP A 662 24.87 -35.12 -22.24
CA ASP A 662 25.16 -36.27 -21.36
C ASP A 662 24.84 -35.91 -19.91
N LEU A 663 23.54 -35.90 -19.57
CA LEU A 663 23.01 -35.48 -18.27
C LEU A 663 23.44 -36.44 -17.15
N LYS A 664 24.12 -35.89 -16.15
CA LYS A 664 24.59 -36.61 -14.96
C LYS A 664 23.86 -36.12 -13.72
N VAL A 665 23.60 -37.04 -12.79
CA VAL A 665 23.10 -36.67 -11.46
C VAL A 665 24.26 -36.02 -10.70
N GLN A 666 24.13 -34.73 -10.38
CA GLN A 666 25.11 -33.98 -9.58
C GLN A 666 24.42 -33.12 -8.52
N ASP A 667 25.15 -32.84 -7.44
CA ASP A 667 24.78 -31.86 -6.44
C ASP A 667 24.86 -30.45 -7.04
N LEU A 668 23.80 -29.65 -6.87
CA LEU A 668 23.73 -28.29 -7.39
C LEU A 668 24.47 -27.27 -6.52
N ILE A 669 24.70 -27.54 -5.23
CA ILE A 669 25.33 -26.58 -4.32
C ILE A 669 26.77 -26.25 -4.73
N PRO A 670 27.65 -27.22 -5.11
CA PRO A 670 28.97 -26.92 -5.64
C PRO A 670 28.94 -26.09 -6.94
N SER A 671 28.01 -26.38 -7.87
CA SER A 671 27.87 -25.60 -9.10
C SER A 671 27.42 -24.17 -8.85
N MET A 672 26.54 -23.96 -7.86
CA MET A 672 26.10 -22.63 -7.43
C MET A 672 27.24 -21.80 -6.84
N GLU A 673 27.99 -22.36 -5.89
CA GLU A 673 29.11 -21.63 -5.27
C GLU A 673 30.27 -21.41 -6.26
N HIS A 674 30.50 -22.32 -7.21
CA HIS A 674 31.49 -22.10 -8.28
C HIS A 674 31.08 -20.93 -9.18
N ALA A 675 29.82 -20.90 -9.66
CA ALA A 675 29.28 -19.78 -10.42
C ALA A 675 29.38 -18.45 -9.66
N LEU A 676 28.99 -18.43 -8.38
CA LEU A 676 29.11 -17.25 -7.51
C LEU A 676 30.56 -16.80 -7.29
N SER A 677 31.51 -17.73 -7.22
CA SER A 677 32.94 -17.41 -7.07
C SER A 677 33.57 -16.84 -8.35
N ASN A 678 33.03 -17.22 -9.52
CA ASN A 678 33.50 -16.80 -10.84
C ASN A 678 32.95 -15.41 -11.27
N ILE A 679 31.99 -14.85 -10.55
CA ILE A 679 31.33 -13.57 -10.88
C ILE A 679 31.77 -12.47 -9.91
N LYS A 680 32.22 -11.33 -10.46
CA LYS A 680 32.59 -10.15 -9.67
C LYS A 680 31.36 -9.33 -9.28
N ILE A 681 30.63 -9.80 -8.27
CA ILE A 681 29.44 -9.12 -7.73
C ILE A 681 29.85 -7.77 -7.09
N PRO A 682 29.19 -6.64 -7.45
CA PRO A 682 29.38 -5.35 -6.80
C PRO A 682 29.13 -5.36 -5.29
N GLY A 683 30.00 -4.70 -4.51
CA GLY A 683 29.92 -4.69 -3.03
C GLY A 683 28.72 -3.95 -2.41
N ASN A 684 27.89 -3.29 -3.24
CA ASN A 684 26.60 -2.70 -2.87
C ASN A 684 25.41 -3.64 -3.16
N ILE A 685 25.65 -4.88 -3.61
CA ILE A 685 24.63 -5.92 -3.79
C ILE A 685 24.82 -6.98 -2.71
N ASN A 686 23.81 -7.17 -1.87
CA ASN A 686 23.78 -8.22 -0.85
C ASN A 686 23.32 -9.54 -1.47
N VAL A 687 24.02 -10.66 -1.20
CA VAL A 687 23.66 -11.98 -1.75
C VAL A 687 23.16 -12.89 -0.65
N ILE A 688 21.84 -13.14 -0.63
CA ILE A 688 21.17 -13.95 0.40
C ILE A 688 20.97 -15.37 -0.14
N ARG A 689 21.72 -16.32 0.44
CA ARG A 689 21.66 -17.75 0.13
C ARG A 689 20.56 -18.42 0.97
N ASN A 690 19.41 -18.66 0.36
CA ASN A 690 18.27 -19.37 0.93
C ASN A 690 18.31 -20.87 0.59
N TYR A 691 19.44 -21.52 0.91
CA TYR A 691 19.63 -22.97 0.80
C TYR A 691 20.57 -23.48 1.91
N ASP A 692 20.26 -24.65 2.46
CA ASP A 692 21.16 -25.36 3.37
C ASP A 692 22.38 -25.91 2.61
N LEU A 693 23.48 -26.18 3.33
CA LEU A 693 24.62 -26.98 2.83
C LEU A 693 24.29 -28.50 2.74
N LYS A 694 23.04 -28.84 2.43
CA LYS A 694 22.58 -30.21 2.17
C LYS A 694 22.58 -30.43 0.66
N SER A 695 23.21 -31.51 0.21
CA SER A 695 23.37 -31.80 -1.23
C SER A 695 22.03 -32.04 -1.93
N ILE A 696 21.66 -31.14 -2.84
CA ILE A 696 20.42 -31.21 -3.64
C ILE A 696 20.78 -31.69 -5.04
N HIS A 697 20.32 -32.87 -5.42
CA HIS A 697 20.81 -33.57 -6.61
C HIS A 697 19.83 -33.49 -7.79
N ALA A 698 20.31 -33.03 -8.94
CA ALA A 698 19.54 -32.97 -10.19
C ALA A 698 20.31 -33.55 -11.38
N ARG A 699 19.59 -33.90 -12.47
CA ARG A 699 20.16 -34.33 -13.75
C ARG A 699 20.56 -33.10 -14.58
N ILE A 700 21.85 -32.82 -14.70
CA ILE A 700 22.40 -31.67 -15.43
C ILE A 700 23.62 -32.04 -16.29
N GLU A 701 23.94 -31.19 -17.27
CA GLU A 701 25.31 -31.10 -17.82
C GLU A 701 26.01 -29.94 -17.08
N PRO A 702 27.09 -30.16 -16.31
CA PRO A 702 27.59 -29.16 -15.37
C PRO A 702 28.12 -27.88 -16.00
N ILE A 703 28.82 -27.98 -17.14
CA ILE A 703 29.45 -26.83 -17.79
C ILE A 703 28.37 -25.90 -18.35
N ARG A 704 27.38 -26.49 -19.02
CA ARG A 704 26.21 -25.76 -19.53
C ARG A 704 25.34 -25.20 -18.42
N PHE A 705 25.17 -25.95 -17.33
CA PHE A 705 24.41 -25.46 -16.18
C PHE A 705 25.08 -24.24 -15.55
N GLU A 706 26.41 -24.25 -15.40
CA GLU A 706 27.15 -23.07 -14.92
C GLU A 706 27.04 -21.88 -15.89
N GLU A 707 27.12 -22.09 -17.21
CA GLU A 707 26.89 -21.02 -18.20
C GLU A 707 25.48 -20.39 -18.03
N ALA A 708 24.46 -21.19 -17.74
CA ALA A 708 23.10 -20.71 -17.44
C ALA A 708 23.02 -19.92 -16.12
N LEU A 709 23.66 -20.41 -15.04
CA LEU A 709 23.72 -19.70 -13.76
C LEU A 709 24.41 -18.34 -13.89
N VAL A 710 25.56 -18.31 -14.56
CA VAL A 710 26.36 -17.09 -14.78
C VAL A 710 25.57 -16.04 -15.56
N ASN A 711 24.82 -16.45 -16.59
CA ASN A 711 23.95 -15.55 -17.33
C ASN A 711 22.85 -14.92 -16.45
N ILE A 712 22.21 -15.68 -15.56
CA ILE A 712 21.14 -15.17 -14.67
C ILE A 712 21.71 -14.21 -13.64
N ILE A 713 22.78 -14.59 -12.95
CA ILE A 713 23.40 -13.76 -11.90
C ILE A 713 23.96 -12.46 -12.49
N ASN A 714 24.54 -12.50 -13.69
CA ASN A 714 24.95 -11.28 -14.41
C ASN A 714 23.75 -10.37 -14.72
N ASN A 715 22.65 -10.90 -15.27
CA ASN A 715 21.44 -10.10 -15.54
C ASN A 715 20.89 -9.43 -14.26
N ALA A 716 20.83 -10.17 -13.14
CA ALA A 716 20.41 -9.66 -11.84
C ALA A 716 21.31 -8.51 -11.34
N THR A 717 22.64 -8.66 -11.43
CA THR A 717 23.56 -7.58 -11.04
C THR A 717 23.49 -6.37 -11.98
N GLU A 718 23.28 -6.56 -13.29
CA GLU A 718 23.00 -5.46 -14.24
C GLU A 718 21.64 -4.79 -14.01
N ALA A 719 20.70 -5.44 -13.32
CA ALA A 719 19.42 -4.86 -12.91
C ALA A 719 19.53 -3.93 -11.68
N MET A 720 20.61 -4.05 -10.88
CA MET A 720 20.83 -3.38 -9.60
C MET A 720 22.06 -2.42 -9.58
N PRO A 721 22.14 -1.42 -10.49
CA PRO A 721 23.34 -0.55 -10.60
C PRO A 721 23.57 0.34 -9.37
N GLU A 722 22.51 0.73 -8.66
CA GLU A 722 22.61 1.52 -7.41
C GLU A 722 22.89 0.62 -6.18
N GLY A 723 22.75 -0.70 -6.33
CA GLY A 723 22.79 -1.69 -5.26
C GLY A 723 21.44 -2.39 -5.12
N GLY A 724 21.35 -3.32 -4.17
CA GLY A 724 20.13 -4.09 -3.91
C GLY A 724 20.40 -5.42 -3.22
N THR A 725 19.46 -6.35 -3.32
CA THR A 725 19.61 -7.72 -2.83
C THR A 725 19.34 -8.73 -3.94
N LEU A 726 20.22 -9.73 -4.05
CA LEU A 726 19.99 -10.95 -4.84
C LEU A 726 19.71 -12.09 -3.86
N HIS A 727 18.46 -12.55 -3.81
CA HIS A 727 18.12 -13.80 -3.14
C HIS A 727 18.35 -14.97 -4.11
N ILE A 728 18.95 -16.05 -3.62
CA ILE A 728 19.10 -17.31 -4.37
C ILE A 728 18.58 -18.43 -3.47
N SER A 729 17.52 -19.12 -3.89
CA SER A 729 17.03 -20.32 -3.19
C SER A 729 17.21 -21.57 -4.05
N ILE A 730 17.49 -22.69 -3.40
CA ILE A 730 17.58 -24.02 -4.02
C ILE A 730 16.83 -24.98 -3.09
N ARG A 731 15.80 -25.65 -3.59
CA ARG A 731 14.97 -26.57 -2.80
C ARG A 731 14.45 -27.75 -3.62
N GLU A 732 14.24 -28.87 -2.95
CA GLU A 732 13.33 -29.89 -3.46
C GLU A 732 11.90 -29.34 -3.44
N PHE A 733 11.16 -29.49 -4.54
CA PHE A 733 9.81 -28.97 -4.70
C PHE A 733 8.83 -30.09 -5.05
N PRO A 734 7.91 -30.47 -4.15
CA PRO A 734 7.03 -31.61 -4.37
C PRO A 734 5.91 -31.30 -5.36
N ARG A 735 6.17 -31.63 -6.64
CA ARG A 735 5.30 -31.54 -7.84
C ARG A 735 5.41 -30.22 -8.62
N HIS A 736 6.29 -30.20 -9.61
CA HIS A 736 5.97 -29.58 -10.90
C HIS A 736 5.92 -30.67 -11.98
N GLN A 737 4.99 -30.57 -12.93
CA GLN A 737 4.97 -31.40 -14.14
C GLN A 737 5.37 -30.54 -15.34
N SER A 738 6.16 -31.10 -16.26
CA SER A 738 6.44 -30.51 -17.57
C SER A 738 6.16 -31.55 -18.66
N SER A 739 6.22 -31.12 -19.92
CA SER A 739 6.20 -32.04 -21.07
C SER A 739 7.39 -33.02 -21.10
N GLY A 740 8.44 -32.79 -20.29
CA GLY A 740 9.59 -33.68 -20.11
C GLY A 740 9.49 -34.67 -18.93
N GLY A 741 8.43 -34.57 -18.10
CA GLY A 741 8.18 -35.47 -16.96
C GLY A 741 7.92 -34.74 -15.64
N LYS A 742 8.27 -35.40 -14.52
CA LYS A 742 8.23 -34.80 -13.18
C LYS A 742 9.50 -33.98 -12.96
N LEU A 743 9.33 -32.75 -12.47
CA LEU A 743 10.41 -31.91 -11.99
C LEU A 743 10.25 -31.78 -10.46
N SER A 744 11.34 -32.01 -9.73
CA SER A 744 11.33 -32.03 -8.26
C SER A 744 12.42 -31.18 -7.60
N VAL A 745 13.23 -30.47 -8.38
CA VAL A 745 14.19 -29.47 -7.88
C VAL A 745 13.84 -28.10 -8.47
N LEU A 746 13.87 -27.07 -7.63
CA LEU A 746 13.55 -25.69 -7.97
C LEU A 746 14.69 -24.77 -7.50
N LEU A 747 15.18 -23.92 -8.41
CA LEU A 747 16.08 -22.81 -8.13
C LEU A 747 15.37 -21.49 -8.44
N GLU A 748 15.49 -20.51 -7.56
CA GLU A 748 14.91 -19.18 -7.75
C GLU A 748 15.96 -18.10 -7.49
N PHE A 749 16.00 -17.10 -8.36
CA PHE A 749 16.87 -15.93 -8.30
C PHE A 749 15.98 -14.69 -8.28
N GLU A 750 15.98 -13.94 -7.19
CA GLU A 750 15.17 -12.73 -7.04
C GLU A 750 16.11 -11.51 -6.91
N ASP A 751 16.09 -10.62 -7.89
CA ASP A 751 16.73 -9.31 -7.81
C ASP A 751 15.75 -8.22 -7.36
N THR A 752 16.22 -7.28 -6.53
CA THR A 752 15.48 -6.05 -6.19
C THR A 752 15.84 -4.91 -7.14
N GLY A 753 16.02 -5.21 -8.43
CA GLY A 753 16.49 -4.26 -9.44
C GLY A 753 15.38 -3.46 -10.12
N LYS A 754 15.76 -2.81 -11.23
CA LYS A 754 14.84 -2.02 -12.07
C LYS A 754 13.67 -2.81 -12.68
N GLY A 755 13.74 -4.14 -12.67
CA GLY A 755 12.75 -5.04 -13.28
C GLY A 755 12.61 -4.88 -14.81
N ILE A 756 11.59 -5.54 -15.35
CA ILE A 756 11.30 -5.63 -16.78
C ILE A 756 9.89 -5.07 -17.04
N PRO A 757 9.76 -3.99 -17.84
CA PRO A 757 8.46 -3.44 -18.23
C PRO A 757 7.58 -4.48 -18.93
N LYS A 758 6.30 -4.60 -18.51
CA LYS A 758 5.35 -5.61 -19.05
C LYS A 758 5.27 -5.67 -20.58
N LYS A 759 5.40 -4.51 -21.24
CA LYS A 759 5.50 -4.33 -22.71
C LYS A 759 6.64 -5.11 -23.40
N TYR A 760 7.62 -5.61 -22.65
CA TYR A 760 8.79 -6.33 -23.17
C TYR A 760 8.84 -7.81 -22.75
N MET A 761 7.91 -8.30 -21.92
CA MET A 761 7.93 -9.68 -21.41
C MET A 761 7.74 -10.75 -22.50
N GLU A 762 7.15 -10.41 -23.65
CA GLU A 762 7.09 -11.27 -24.83
C GLU A 762 8.36 -11.17 -25.70
N ASP A 763 9.14 -10.09 -25.54
CA ASP A 763 10.34 -9.81 -26.34
C ASP A 763 11.63 -10.35 -25.71
N ILE A 764 11.72 -10.51 -24.39
CA ILE A 764 12.94 -11.02 -23.70
C ILE A 764 13.39 -12.41 -24.15
N TRP A 765 12.48 -13.20 -24.74
CA TRP A 765 12.75 -14.52 -25.29
C TRP A 765 13.30 -14.49 -26.73
N LYS A 766 13.34 -13.32 -27.37
CA LYS A 766 13.79 -13.14 -28.75
C LYS A 766 15.30 -12.86 -28.78
N PRO A 767 16.10 -13.60 -29.57
CA PRO A 767 17.54 -13.33 -29.70
C PRO A 767 17.83 -11.88 -30.08
N PHE A 768 18.87 -11.31 -29.47
CA PHE A 768 19.34 -9.93 -29.62
C PHE A 768 18.38 -8.85 -29.08
N PHE A 769 17.31 -9.22 -28.37
CA PHE A 769 16.52 -8.25 -27.63
C PHE A 769 17.23 -7.81 -26.35
N THR A 770 17.44 -6.50 -26.17
CA THR A 770 18.06 -5.92 -24.98
C THR A 770 17.50 -4.52 -24.71
N THR A 771 17.32 -4.18 -23.43
CA THR A 771 17.08 -2.82 -22.97
C THR A 771 18.36 -2.14 -22.45
N ASN A 772 19.45 -2.89 -22.25
CA ASN A 772 20.76 -2.37 -21.89
C ASN A 772 21.59 -2.03 -23.14
N GLN A 773 22.27 -0.88 -23.14
CA GLN A 773 23.11 -0.41 -24.26
C GLN A 773 24.42 -1.20 -24.42
N SER A 774 24.91 -1.85 -23.36
CA SER A 774 26.08 -2.74 -23.39
C SER A 774 25.72 -4.22 -23.57
N GLY A 775 24.46 -4.60 -23.34
CA GLY A 775 24.01 -5.99 -23.35
C GLY A 775 23.92 -6.57 -24.76
N THR A 776 24.18 -7.87 -24.90
CA THR A 776 24.12 -8.58 -26.19
C THR A 776 22.72 -9.05 -26.58
N GLY A 777 21.80 -9.15 -25.62
CA GLY A 777 20.45 -9.72 -25.82
C GLY A 777 20.43 -11.23 -26.09
N ILE A 778 21.47 -11.96 -25.67
CA ILE A 778 21.64 -13.40 -25.95
C ILE A 778 21.42 -14.26 -24.70
N GLY A 779 21.75 -13.74 -23.50
CA GLY A 779 21.79 -14.51 -22.26
C GLY A 779 20.48 -15.21 -21.88
N ILE A 780 19.33 -14.52 -21.91
CA ILE A 780 18.03 -15.13 -21.57
C ILE A 780 17.63 -16.22 -22.61
N PRO A 781 17.65 -15.97 -23.93
CA PRO A 781 17.41 -17.02 -24.93
C PRO A 781 18.36 -18.22 -24.88
N GLU A 782 19.65 -18.01 -24.60
CA GLU A 782 20.63 -19.10 -24.46
C GLU A 782 20.41 -19.91 -23.18
N THR A 783 20.19 -19.23 -22.05
CA THR A 783 19.88 -19.86 -20.75
C THR A 783 18.63 -20.73 -20.84
N ARG A 784 17.55 -20.22 -21.45
CA ARG A 784 16.35 -21.01 -21.69
C ARG A 784 16.63 -22.26 -22.53
N LYS A 785 17.35 -22.12 -23.64
CA LYS A 785 17.75 -23.27 -24.48
C LYS A 785 18.55 -24.31 -23.70
N ILE A 786 19.44 -23.89 -22.79
CA ILE A 786 20.20 -24.80 -21.94
C ILE A 786 19.27 -25.58 -21.02
N ILE A 787 18.37 -24.91 -20.29
CA ILE A 787 17.43 -25.55 -19.35
C ILE A 787 16.42 -26.47 -20.07
N ASP A 788 15.82 -25.99 -21.17
CA ASP A 788 14.92 -26.78 -22.02
C ASP A 788 15.63 -28.04 -22.55
N SER A 789 16.92 -27.96 -22.89
CA SER A 789 17.74 -29.10 -23.35
C SER A 789 18.13 -30.10 -22.25
N MET A 790 17.94 -29.75 -20.97
CA MET A 790 18.06 -30.69 -19.83
C MET A 790 16.69 -31.32 -19.47
N GLY A 791 15.63 -30.99 -20.21
CA GLY A 791 14.25 -31.37 -19.88
C GLY A 791 13.66 -30.60 -18.70
N GLY A 792 14.30 -29.49 -18.29
CA GLY A 792 13.81 -28.59 -17.25
C GLY A 792 12.75 -27.61 -17.75
N MET A 793 12.51 -26.56 -16.96
CA MET A 793 11.66 -25.43 -17.34
C MET A 793 12.24 -24.14 -16.75
N MET A 794 12.08 -23.01 -17.47
CA MET A 794 12.47 -21.67 -17.00
C MET A 794 11.29 -20.71 -17.13
N ASP A 795 10.99 -19.96 -16.07
CA ASP A 795 10.02 -18.86 -16.04
C ASP A 795 10.69 -17.56 -15.55
N ILE A 796 10.12 -16.41 -15.93
CA ILE A 796 10.58 -15.08 -15.52
C ILE A 796 9.37 -14.22 -15.18
N GLN A 797 9.30 -13.76 -13.93
CA GLN A 797 8.26 -12.87 -13.42
C GLN A 797 8.92 -11.55 -12.99
N SER A 798 8.33 -10.41 -13.33
CA SER A 798 8.99 -9.12 -13.14
C SER A 798 8.02 -7.94 -13.18
N GLU A 799 8.33 -6.89 -12.42
CA GLU A 799 7.60 -5.62 -12.44
C GLU A 799 8.57 -4.43 -12.42
N GLU A 800 8.29 -3.43 -13.25
CA GLU A 800 9.13 -2.25 -13.47
C GLU A 800 9.26 -1.42 -12.17
N GLY A 801 10.46 -1.40 -11.59
CA GLY A 801 10.76 -0.74 -10.32
C GLY A 801 10.59 -1.60 -9.06
N LEU A 802 10.24 -2.88 -9.18
CA LEU A 802 10.22 -3.82 -8.05
C LEU A 802 11.31 -4.89 -8.12
N GLY A 803 11.60 -5.43 -9.31
CA GLY A 803 12.63 -6.45 -9.49
C GLY A 803 12.30 -7.54 -10.51
N THR A 804 13.08 -8.62 -10.47
CA THR A 804 12.92 -9.81 -11.33
C THR A 804 13.06 -11.09 -10.51
N THR A 805 12.13 -12.02 -10.67
CA THR A 805 12.24 -13.41 -10.21
C THR A 805 12.47 -14.30 -11.42
N VAL A 806 13.55 -15.07 -11.42
CA VAL A 806 13.84 -16.11 -12.40
C VAL A 806 13.74 -17.47 -11.72
N SER A 807 12.84 -18.33 -12.20
CA SER A 807 12.59 -19.65 -11.62
C SER A 807 13.02 -20.74 -12.61
N ILE A 808 13.81 -21.70 -12.14
CA ILE A 808 14.26 -22.88 -12.89
C ILE A 808 13.79 -24.15 -12.18
N TRP A 809 13.12 -25.04 -12.92
CA TRP A 809 12.75 -26.38 -12.46
C TRP A 809 13.58 -27.45 -13.19
N LEU A 810 14.07 -28.44 -12.46
CA LEU A 810 14.89 -29.54 -12.97
C LEU A 810 14.38 -30.92 -12.51
N LYS A 811 14.76 -31.97 -13.25
CA LYS A 811 14.61 -33.37 -12.81
C LYS A 811 15.57 -33.65 -11.66
N GLY A 812 15.03 -34.08 -10.52
CA GLY A 812 15.82 -34.54 -9.38
C GLY A 812 16.48 -35.90 -9.66
N ALA A 813 17.32 -36.36 -8.73
CA ALA A 813 17.98 -37.67 -8.82
C ALA A 813 17.00 -38.86 -8.93
N GLN A 814 15.80 -38.75 -8.38
CA GLN A 814 14.77 -39.80 -8.38
C GLN A 814 13.67 -39.63 -9.45
N ASP A 815 13.75 -38.60 -10.30
CA ASP A 815 12.83 -38.46 -11.45
C ASP A 815 13.38 -39.20 -12.67
N GLU A 816 12.56 -40.06 -13.30
CA GLU A 816 12.87 -40.69 -14.61
C GLU A 816 12.72 -39.67 -15.75
#